data_AF-A0A1I3QUW7-F1
#
_entry.id   AF-A0A1I3QUW7-F1
#
_cell.length_a   1.000
_cell.length_b   1.000
_cell.length_c   1.000
_cell.angle_alpha   90.00
_cell.angle_beta   90.00
_cell.angle_gamma   90.00
#
_symmetry.space_group_name_H-M   'P 1'
#
loop_
_entity.id
_entity.type
_entity.pdbx_description
1 polymer ?
#
loop_
_entity_poly.entity_id
_entity_poly.type
_entity_poly.pdbx_seq_one_letter_code
_entity_poly.pdbx_strand_id
1 'polypeptide(L)'
;MPIPTDSTHSVEFLLSDPRTRNSWFLENGRYSDLRLDVESVWLDYSGEGVTVGVIDSQIDFLHEDLVAAYDHSLDFNFSQRSDTPDLGDRRYLDDHGTLVAGVIAAEGGNGVGGVGIAHGATLVGLAMSYADSDVVEQAIAALRAGADLDVLNGSWSFTTNFEDNFRRGAFSDLADALEFTATTGRDGLGTAMVFSAGNVGTRGSSNYHNVQNSPYVIAVGAVSQDGSAASFTSIGANVLVSAPGVDIATTTVNDRYDAPDGTSFSAPIVSAVIALMLEANPDLGYRDIQQILAISASREGLGEGAAMGDGWRTNGADNVNGGGMHYNDAFGFGMVNAHDAVRLAETWNQQQTAENRASVEVTGRVSETMVAGENDVVTFEIEVETAIRAEHVQLAIDLRWLNTADIDVYLISPDGTSVRLIYDLPAEGRAGSATNFTFTSVASMGEMATGTWRVEIHNRDPEAADRDGNPMTGLVDDYRLTVLGNDRDLNDDTYFFSDQFSEIVAATDTARQSLRDRDGGTDTINAAMVTSDTRIDLTAMTVTMIDGLAINLIAGQIENAVTGDGDDILIGDDGDNLLYSGRGDDIVIASFGADIVDGGAGIDIYQINAPLSSVQIFLSETGDFLISLLNSLFATVANFEFFHFADIEISAADLRASVETGTPAPTDPVDPEPDPEPEPQPEPEPQPEPEPEPEPEPEPQPEPEPEPEPEPEPEPEPEFGNVYIGDRGDDTYRGTAENDRIVGGSGHDTLGGRSGEDLIDGGAGNDNLVGGDDNDVVIGGSGHDTLSGDAGDDILSGDSGYDVLRGGDGDDTLDGGMGRDTLSGGDGADTFVFNVNDINAIDTIRDFDVSEGDRIVVRGLAENSDADIRVVQDGRHARLELHDGDDIQVVAFIQNGGRIENLGITTLTDDGDTFVYG
;
A
#
# COMPACT_ATOMS: atom_id res chain seq x y z
N MET A 1 -9.09 -23.45 -6.21
CA MET A 1 -10.43 -24.07 -6.35
C MET A 1 -11.47 -22.97 -6.21
N PRO A 2 -12.60 -22.96 -6.95
CA PRO A 2 -13.57 -21.91 -6.75
C PRO A 2 -14.21 -22.05 -5.38
N ILE A 3 -14.10 -20.98 -4.59
CA ILE A 3 -14.78 -20.80 -3.31
C ILE A 3 -16.28 -21.04 -3.54
N PRO A 4 -16.98 -21.79 -2.69
CA PRO A 4 -18.43 -21.87 -2.77
C PRO A 4 -18.98 -20.45 -2.68
N THR A 5 -19.74 -20.01 -3.69
CA THR A 5 -20.44 -18.73 -3.67
C THR A 5 -21.51 -18.77 -2.58
N ASP A 6 -21.12 -18.48 -1.34
CA ASP A 6 -22.07 -18.07 -0.32
C ASP A 6 -22.67 -16.75 -0.79
N SER A 7 -23.99 -16.64 -0.70
CA SER A 7 -24.76 -15.47 -1.12
C SER A 7 -24.38 -14.17 -0.38
N THR A 8 -23.53 -14.26 0.64
CA THR A 8 -22.98 -13.18 1.45
C THR A 8 -21.66 -12.60 0.91
N HIS A 9 -21.00 -13.23 -0.08
CA HIS A 9 -19.77 -12.74 -0.71
C HIS A 9 -20.01 -12.36 -2.18
N SER A 10 -20.94 -11.43 -2.42
CA SER A 10 -21.19 -10.90 -3.77
C SER A 10 -21.28 -9.38 -3.75
N VAL A 11 -20.87 -8.74 -4.85
CA VAL A 11 -21.06 -7.30 -5.04
C VAL A 11 -22.53 -6.89 -4.87
N GLU A 12 -23.48 -7.71 -5.33
CA GLU A 12 -24.93 -7.44 -5.13
C GLU A 12 -25.32 -7.41 -3.65
N PHE A 13 -24.70 -8.26 -2.82
CA PHE A 13 -24.91 -8.29 -1.38
C PHE A 13 -24.34 -7.03 -0.70
N LEU A 14 -23.10 -6.64 -1.02
CA LEU A 14 -22.46 -5.42 -0.51
C LEU A 14 -23.26 -4.17 -0.90
N LEU A 15 -23.78 -4.13 -2.12
CA LEU A 15 -24.63 -3.03 -2.62
C LEU A 15 -26.08 -3.06 -2.11
N SER A 16 -26.45 -4.05 -1.29
CA SER A 16 -27.85 -4.27 -0.89
C SER A 16 -28.38 -3.27 0.14
N ASP A 17 -27.49 -2.49 0.76
CA ASP A 17 -27.84 -1.56 1.82
C ASP A 17 -28.76 -0.41 1.34
N PRO A 18 -29.69 0.06 2.20
CA PRO A 18 -30.80 0.90 1.76
C PRO A 18 -30.41 2.24 1.12
N ARG A 19 -29.21 2.77 1.43
CA ARG A 19 -28.74 4.08 0.98
C ARG A 19 -27.59 4.01 -0.02
N THR A 20 -27.04 2.85 -0.34
CA THR A 20 -25.92 2.70 -1.30
C THR A 20 -26.21 3.36 -2.65
N ARG A 21 -27.46 3.28 -3.13
CA ARG A 21 -27.89 3.95 -4.38
C ARG A 21 -27.81 5.49 -4.38
N ASN A 22 -27.58 6.11 -3.23
CA ASN A 22 -27.35 7.56 -3.13
C ASN A 22 -25.88 7.92 -3.33
N SER A 23 -24.95 6.97 -3.15
CA SER A 23 -23.55 7.08 -3.55
C SER A 23 -23.49 7.00 -5.07
N TRP A 24 -23.63 8.15 -5.73
CA TRP A 24 -23.83 8.25 -7.18
C TRP A 24 -22.64 7.74 -8.02
N PHE A 25 -21.48 7.62 -7.39
CA PHE A 25 -20.23 7.18 -7.98
C PHE A 25 -20.02 5.66 -7.91
N LEU A 26 -20.89 4.94 -7.17
CA LEU A 26 -20.97 3.49 -7.16
C LEU A 26 -21.87 2.97 -8.29
N GLU A 27 -21.75 1.70 -8.61
CA GLU A 27 -22.59 1.00 -9.57
C GLU A 27 -24.08 1.10 -9.17
N ASN A 28 -24.95 1.30 -10.16
CA ASN A 28 -26.38 1.56 -9.95
C ASN A 28 -26.71 2.81 -9.12
N GLY A 29 -25.70 3.65 -8.84
CA GLY A 29 -25.84 5.00 -8.31
C GLY A 29 -26.74 5.88 -9.19
N ARG A 30 -27.47 6.79 -8.56
CA ARG A 30 -28.37 7.73 -9.27
C ARG A 30 -27.61 9.01 -9.64
N TYR A 31 -28.14 9.75 -10.62
CA TYR A 31 -27.80 11.14 -10.92
C TYR A 31 -26.50 11.42 -11.68
N SER A 32 -25.61 10.44 -11.83
CA SER A 32 -24.40 10.56 -12.65
C SER A 32 -24.15 9.31 -13.50
N ASP A 33 -23.40 9.48 -14.59
CA ASP A 33 -22.82 8.39 -15.39
C ASP A 33 -21.35 8.11 -14.99
N LEU A 34 -20.73 8.95 -14.16
CA LEU A 34 -19.36 8.78 -13.68
C LEU A 34 -19.28 7.72 -12.59
N ARG A 35 -18.26 6.86 -12.63
CA ARG A 35 -18.02 5.78 -11.66
C ARG A 35 -16.60 5.81 -11.15
N LEU A 36 -16.42 5.34 -9.91
CA LEU A 36 -15.09 5.01 -9.40
C LEU A 36 -14.59 3.66 -9.92
N ASP A 37 -15.52 2.81 -10.36
CA ASP A 37 -15.26 1.42 -10.77
C ASP A 37 -14.55 0.62 -9.68
N VAL A 38 -15.13 0.65 -8.47
CA VAL A 38 -14.59 -0.08 -7.30
C VAL A 38 -15.19 -1.47 -7.19
N GLU A 39 -16.40 -1.66 -7.73
CA GLU A 39 -17.12 -2.91 -7.68
C GLU A 39 -16.42 -4.04 -8.43
N SER A 40 -15.62 -3.72 -9.45
CA SER A 40 -14.82 -4.67 -10.22
C SER A 40 -13.68 -5.30 -9.41
N VAL A 41 -13.27 -4.67 -8.30
CA VAL A 41 -12.18 -5.16 -7.44
C VAL A 41 -12.65 -5.63 -6.07
N TRP A 42 -13.90 -5.38 -5.67
CA TRP A 42 -14.42 -5.76 -4.34
C TRP A 42 -14.52 -7.26 -4.05
N LEU A 43 -14.45 -8.10 -5.07
CA LEU A 43 -14.36 -9.55 -4.84
C LEU A 43 -12.94 -10.01 -4.50
N ASP A 44 -11.94 -9.21 -4.89
CA ASP A 44 -10.53 -9.50 -4.66
C ASP A 44 -10.02 -8.72 -3.43
N TYR A 45 -10.48 -7.48 -3.25
CA TYR A 45 -9.94 -6.52 -2.29
C TYR A 45 -11.05 -5.70 -1.62
N SER A 46 -11.07 -5.70 -0.29
CA SER A 46 -12.03 -4.94 0.52
C SER A 46 -11.39 -3.84 1.39
N GLY A 47 -10.07 -3.76 1.39
CA GLY A 47 -9.22 -2.98 2.27
C GLY A 47 -8.74 -3.77 3.49
N GLU A 48 -8.95 -5.10 3.51
CA GLU A 48 -8.61 -5.96 4.65
C GLU A 48 -7.10 -5.91 4.95
N GLY A 49 -6.75 -6.02 6.23
CA GLY A 49 -5.35 -5.87 6.68
C GLY A 49 -4.78 -4.45 6.65
N VAL A 50 -5.50 -3.47 6.07
CA VAL A 50 -5.01 -2.09 5.97
C VAL A 50 -5.64 -1.17 7.02
N THR A 51 -4.79 -0.39 7.69
CA THR A 51 -5.20 0.60 8.70
C THR A 51 -5.34 2.02 8.13
N VAL A 52 -6.52 2.62 8.28
CA VAL A 52 -6.84 3.97 7.78
C VAL A 52 -7.15 4.90 8.94
N GLY A 53 -6.21 5.79 9.24
CA GLY A 53 -6.35 6.83 10.26
C GLY A 53 -7.04 8.08 9.76
N VAL A 54 -7.99 8.61 10.53
CA VAL A 54 -8.71 9.86 10.23
C VAL A 54 -8.29 10.94 11.21
N ILE A 55 -7.54 11.93 10.70
CA ILE A 55 -7.14 13.12 11.45
C ILE A 55 -8.24 14.18 11.31
N ASP A 56 -9.22 14.13 12.21
CA ASP A 56 -10.38 15.03 12.19
C ASP A 56 -10.99 15.22 13.59
N SER A 57 -12.20 15.77 13.70
CA SER A 57 -13.05 15.62 14.88
C SER A 57 -13.31 14.16 15.26
N GLN A 58 -13.68 13.91 16.51
CA GLN A 58 -13.89 12.55 17.03
C GLN A 58 -14.92 11.77 16.20
N ILE A 59 -14.53 10.57 15.75
CA ILE A 59 -15.43 9.61 15.11
C ILE A 59 -16.40 9.05 16.14
N ASP A 60 -17.68 8.99 15.79
CA ASP A 60 -18.69 8.24 16.51
C ASP A 60 -18.54 6.74 16.21
N PHE A 61 -17.53 6.11 16.79
CA PHE A 61 -17.20 4.68 16.60
C PHE A 61 -18.28 3.71 17.10
N LEU A 62 -19.31 4.22 17.77
CA LEU A 62 -20.51 3.44 18.14
C LEU A 62 -21.57 3.46 17.03
N HIS A 63 -21.29 4.07 15.89
CA HIS A 63 -22.19 4.10 14.76
C HIS A 63 -22.37 2.69 14.20
N GLU A 64 -23.61 2.28 13.91
CA GLU A 64 -23.94 0.91 13.47
C GLU A 64 -23.09 0.46 12.26
N ASP A 65 -22.86 1.33 11.27
CA ASP A 65 -21.99 1.00 10.12
C ASP A 65 -20.48 1.16 10.34
N LEU A 66 -20.02 1.69 11.47
CA LEU A 66 -18.58 1.92 11.70
C LEU A 66 -17.98 1.00 12.76
N VAL A 67 -18.82 0.44 13.64
CA VAL A 67 -18.38 -0.32 14.80
C VAL A 67 -17.58 -1.57 14.43
N ALA A 68 -17.87 -2.18 13.27
CA ALA A 68 -17.17 -3.37 12.80
C ALA A 68 -15.73 -3.06 12.33
N ALA A 69 -15.53 -1.88 11.74
CA ALA A 69 -14.24 -1.47 11.18
C ALA A 69 -13.32 -0.81 12.22
N TYR A 70 -13.82 -0.35 13.37
CA TYR A 70 -13.07 0.56 14.24
C TYR A 70 -12.14 -0.16 15.23
N ASP A 71 -10.85 0.22 15.24
CA ASP A 71 -9.89 -0.24 16.25
C ASP A 71 -9.72 0.78 17.38
N HIS A 72 -10.14 0.38 18.58
CA HIS A 72 -10.03 1.19 19.79
C HIS A 72 -8.62 1.27 20.38
N SER A 73 -7.75 0.31 20.07
CA SER A 73 -6.41 0.25 20.64
C SER A 73 -5.46 1.29 20.03
N LEU A 74 -5.77 1.75 18.82
CA LEU A 74 -5.01 2.76 18.07
C LEU A 74 -5.69 4.16 18.10
N ASP A 75 -6.91 4.27 18.63
CA ASP A 75 -7.65 5.54 18.75
C ASP A 75 -6.98 6.49 19.75
N PHE A 76 -6.87 7.77 19.37
CA PHE A 76 -6.43 8.81 20.28
C PHE A 76 -7.10 10.15 20.03
N ASN A 77 -7.60 10.77 21.10
CA ASN A 77 -8.12 12.13 21.08
C ASN A 77 -7.12 13.12 21.67
N PHE A 78 -6.52 13.94 20.82
CA PHE A 78 -5.48 14.92 21.16
C PHE A 78 -6.02 16.13 21.92
N SER A 79 -7.29 16.50 21.71
CA SER A 79 -7.94 17.57 22.49
C SER A 79 -8.23 17.12 23.92
N GLN A 80 -8.73 15.90 24.10
CA GLN A 80 -9.00 15.30 25.41
C GLN A 80 -7.74 14.74 26.09
N ARG A 81 -6.69 14.45 25.31
CA ARG A 81 -5.46 13.74 25.70
C ARG A 81 -5.76 12.37 26.27
N SER A 82 -6.51 11.57 25.51
CA SER A 82 -7.05 10.29 25.95
C SER A 82 -7.11 9.30 24.79
N ASP A 83 -6.67 8.07 25.06
CA ASP A 83 -6.84 6.84 24.26
C ASP A 83 -8.22 6.19 24.49
N THR A 84 -8.92 6.55 25.58
CA THR A 84 -10.33 6.20 25.80
C THR A 84 -11.26 7.42 25.63
N PRO A 85 -11.46 7.94 24.41
CA PRO A 85 -12.22 9.17 24.22
C PRO A 85 -13.67 9.09 24.71
N ASP A 86 -14.12 10.15 25.39
CA ASP A 86 -15.51 10.30 25.80
C ASP A 86 -16.32 10.89 24.64
N LEU A 87 -17.24 10.09 24.07
CA LEU A 87 -18.19 10.52 23.03
C LEU A 87 -19.29 11.46 23.55
N GLY A 88 -19.37 11.69 24.87
CA GLY A 88 -20.29 12.65 25.48
C GLY A 88 -21.76 12.46 25.10
N ASP A 89 -22.44 13.57 24.80
CA ASP A 89 -23.78 13.53 24.18
C ASP A 89 -23.59 13.56 22.66
N ARG A 90 -23.77 12.40 22.01
CA ARG A 90 -23.67 12.19 20.55
C ARG A 90 -24.39 13.26 19.69
N ARG A 91 -25.27 14.09 20.27
CA ARG A 91 -25.94 15.24 19.59
C ARG A 91 -25.11 16.52 19.47
N TYR A 92 -24.01 16.66 20.20
CA TYR A 92 -23.18 17.88 20.24
C TYR A 92 -21.74 17.64 19.78
N LEU A 93 -21.46 16.46 19.25
CA LEU A 93 -20.21 16.18 18.56
C LEU A 93 -20.16 16.97 17.24
N ASP A 94 -18.97 17.45 16.90
CA ASP A 94 -18.65 17.81 15.52
C ASP A 94 -18.68 16.51 14.72
N ASP A 95 -19.52 16.44 13.68
CA ASP A 95 -19.83 15.20 12.98
C ASP A 95 -18.90 14.92 11.80
N HIS A 96 -17.99 15.84 11.51
CA HIS A 96 -17.13 15.79 10.33
C HIS A 96 -16.28 14.51 10.25
N GLY A 97 -15.66 14.07 11.35
CA GLY A 97 -14.86 12.84 11.37
C GLY A 97 -15.71 11.60 11.12
N THR A 98 -16.94 11.57 11.64
CA THR A 98 -17.89 10.48 11.39
C THR A 98 -18.37 10.47 9.95
N LEU A 99 -18.58 11.63 9.32
CA LEU A 99 -18.94 11.72 7.90
C LEU A 99 -17.79 11.22 7.00
N VAL A 100 -16.54 11.55 7.34
CA VAL A 100 -15.33 11.09 6.63
C VAL A 100 -15.16 9.57 6.75
N ALA A 101 -15.28 9.03 7.97
CA ALA A 101 -15.10 7.61 8.26
C ALA A 101 -16.06 6.71 7.46
N GLY A 102 -17.33 7.09 7.32
CA GLY A 102 -18.31 6.31 6.55
C GLY A 102 -18.07 6.26 5.05
N VAL A 103 -17.35 7.24 4.48
CA VAL A 103 -16.94 7.17 3.07
C VAL A 103 -15.87 6.10 2.88
N ILE A 104 -15.01 5.92 3.90
CA ILE A 104 -13.89 4.98 3.86
C ILE A 104 -14.40 3.56 4.09
N ALA A 105 -14.96 3.27 5.27
CA ALA A 105 -15.20 1.89 5.71
C ALA A 105 -16.53 1.70 6.43
N ALA A 106 -17.62 2.32 5.93
CA ALA A 106 -18.94 1.87 6.35
C ALA A 106 -19.16 0.40 5.94
N GLU A 107 -19.61 -0.43 6.88
CA GLU A 107 -19.84 -1.86 6.66
C GLU A 107 -20.85 -2.10 5.52
N GLY A 108 -20.54 -3.02 4.61
CA GLY A 108 -21.39 -3.38 3.48
C GLY A 108 -22.24 -4.61 3.74
N GLY A 109 -23.50 -4.57 3.32
CA GLY A 109 -24.43 -5.71 3.37
C GLY A 109 -25.05 -5.99 4.73
N ASN A 110 -24.91 -5.07 5.69
CA ASN A 110 -25.46 -5.20 7.04
C ASN A 110 -26.95 -4.81 7.13
N GLY A 111 -27.54 -4.31 6.05
CA GLY A 111 -28.94 -3.90 5.93
C GLY A 111 -29.22 -2.49 6.48
N VAL A 112 -28.18 -1.73 6.80
CA VAL A 112 -28.21 -0.39 7.38
C VAL A 112 -27.36 0.53 6.50
N GLY A 113 -27.62 1.83 6.55
CA GLY A 113 -26.84 2.82 5.78
C GLY A 113 -26.56 2.52 4.32
N GLY A 114 -25.28 2.65 3.98
CA GLY A 114 -24.66 2.30 2.70
C GLY A 114 -23.24 1.79 2.97
N VAL A 115 -22.53 1.41 1.91
CA VAL A 115 -21.20 0.79 2.00
C VAL A 115 -20.06 1.79 1.75
N GLY A 116 -18.98 1.66 2.51
CA GLY A 116 -17.71 2.37 2.30
C GLY A 116 -16.92 1.76 1.15
N ILE A 117 -15.96 2.52 0.62
CA ILE A 117 -15.14 2.06 -0.53
C ILE A 117 -14.18 0.94 -0.12
N ALA A 118 -13.57 1.04 1.06
CA ALA A 118 -12.72 0.02 1.66
C ALA A 118 -13.42 -0.53 2.91
N HIS A 119 -14.53 -1.23 2.69
CA HIS A 119 -15.42 -1.69 3.76
C HIS A 119 -14.83 -2.80 4.66
N GLY A 120 -13.70 -3.40 4.27
CA GLY A 120 -12.91 -4.33 5.09
C GLY A 120 -11.72 -3.67 5.81
N ALA A 121 -11.45 -2.38 5.58
CA ALA A 121 -10.33 -1.70 6.23
C ALA A 121 -10.58 -1.40 7.71
N THR A 122 -9.48 -1.38 8.47
CA THR A 122 -9.51 -0.99 9.88
C THR A 122 -9.47 0.53 10.02
N LEU A 123 -10.48 1.12 10.67
CA LEU A 123 -10.55 2.56 10.94
C LEU A 123 -9.90 2.92 12.28
N VAL A 124 -9.10 3.98 12.25
CA VAL A 124 -8.46 4.56 13.45
C VAL A 124 -8.82 6.04 13.58
N GLY A 125 -9.27 6.46 14.76
CA GLY A 125 -9.57 7.86 15.06
C GLY A 125 -8.36 8.61 15.60
N LEU A 126 -7.96 9.70 14.95
CA LEU A 126 -6.91 10.61 15.43
C LEU A 126 -7.51 11.99 15.69
N ALA A 127 -8.26 12.10 16.78
CA ALA A 127 -9.22 13.18 16.97
C ALA A 127 -8.57 14.50 17.45
N MET A 128 -8.91 15.60 16.79
CA MET A 128 -8.55 16.98 17.13
C MET A 128 -9.78 17.88 17.28
N SER A 129 -9.58 19.07 17.86
CA SER A 129 -10.64 20.09 18.00
C SER A 129 -10.26 21.36 17.24
N TYR A 130 -10.99 21.64 16.16
CA TYR A 130 -10.84 22.86 15.36
C TYR A 130 -11.10 24.16 16.14
N ALA A 131 -11.76 24.07 17.30
CA ALA A 131 -12.05 25.21 18.16
C ALA A 131 -10.91 25.55 19.13
N ASP A 132 -9.97 24.62 19.33
CA ASP A 132 -8.89 24.77 20.29
C ASP A 132 -7.77 25.66 19.74
N SER A 133 -7.15 26.45 20.62
CA SER A 133 -6.04 27.32 20.23
C SER A 133 -4.75 26.57 19.89
N ASP A 134 -4.64 25.32 20.32
CA ASP A 134 -3.49 24.42 20.11
C ASP A 134 -3.75 23.37 19.01
N VAL A 135 -4.75 23.58 18.13
CA VAL A 135 -5.10 22.63 17.06
C VAL A 135 -3.92 22.27 16.14
N VAL A 136 -2.99 23.20 15.90
CA VAL A 136 -1.78 22.91 15.10
C VAL A 136 -0.85 21.93 15.84
N GLU A 137 -0.73 22.06 17.16
CA GLU A 137 0.05 21.13 17.98
C GLU A 137 -0.64 19.75 18.05
N GLN A 138 -1.98 19.72 18.07
CA GLN A 138 -2.77 18.48 17.94
C GLN A 138 -2.54 17.81 16.58
N ALA A 139 -2.53 18.57 15.47
CA ALA A 139 -2.28 18.05 14.13
C ALA A 139 -0.85 17.48 13.97
N ILE A 140 0.15 18.14 14.54
CA ILE A 140 1.53 17.64 14.58
C ILE A 140 1.60 16.29 15.31
N ALA A 141 0.92 16.17 16.46
CA ALA A 141 0.91 14.94 17.23
C ALA A 141 0.16 13.82 16.50
N ALA A 142 -0.98 14.13 15.88
CA ALA A 142 -1.76 13.19 15.07
C ALA A 142 -0.98 12.65 13.87
N LEU A 143 -0.27 13.52 13.14
CA LEU A 143 0.59 13.08 12.03
C LEU A 143 1.66 12.10 12.49
N ARG A 144 2.32 12.39 13.63
CA ARG A 144 3.35 11.51 14.19
C ARG A 144 2.79 10.17 14.65
N ALA A 145 1.63 10.16 15.30
CA ALA A 145 0.94 8.92 15.67
C ALA A 145 0.54 8.11 14.44
N GLY A 146 0.16 8.79 13.37
CA GLY A 146 -0.17 8.15 12.11
C GLY A 146 0.98 7.46 11.39
N ALA A 147 2.23 7.56 11.86
CA ALA A 147 3.33 6.76 11.34
C ALA A 147 3.15 5.26 11.65
N ASP A 148 2.34 4.90 12.66
CA ASP A 148 2.02 3.50 12.96
C ASP A 148 0.84 2.97 12.10
N LEU A 149 0.39 3.73 11.10
CA LEU A 149 -0.74 3.40 10.23
C LEU A 149 -0.32 3.35 8.76
N ASP A 150 -1.14 2.70 7.94
CA ASP A 150 -0.90 2.57 6.50
C ASP A 150 -1.30 3.83 5.73
N VAL A 151 -2.50 4.33 6.02
CA VAL A 151 -3.09 5.47 5.32
C VAL A 151 -3.55 6.51 6.33
N LEU A 152 -3.28 7.78 6.04
CA LEU A 152 -3.78 8.92 6.81
C LEU A 152 -4.66 9.81 5.97
N ASN A 153 -5.86 10.04 6.45
CA ASN A 153 -6.80 10.99 5.89
C ASN A 153 -6.81 12.31 6.67
N GLY A 154 -6.45 13.40 5.99
CA GLY A 154 -6.54 14.78 6.44
C GLY A 154 -7.60 15.55 5.65
N SER A 155 -8.87 15.42 6.02
CA SER A 155 -10.00 16.08 5.35
C SER A 155 -10.16 17.58 5.69
N TRP A 156 -9.05 18.26 5.94
CA TRP A 156 -8.98 19.67 6.33
C TRP A 156 -7.92 20.44 5.54
N SER A 157 -8.00 21.76 5.62
CA SER A 157 -7.03 22.70 5.08
C SER A 157 -7.01 23.97 5.91
N PHE A 158 -5.92 24.71 5.87
CA PHE A 158 -5.90 26.08 6.37
C PHE A 158 -6.85 26.96 5.55
N THR A 159 -7.45 27.96 6.21
CA THR A 159 -8.45 28.84 5.58
C THR A 159 -7.84 30.15 5.08
N THR A 160 -6.65 30.52 5.58
CA THR A 160 -5.94 31.72 5.16
C THR A 160 -4.78 31.35 4.24
N ASN A 161 -4.76 31.92 3.03
CA ASN A 161 -3.65 31.74 2.10
C ASN A 161 -2.30 32.10 2.75
N PHE A 162 -1.27 31.29 2.53
CA PHE A 162 0.10 31.48 3.03
C PHE A 162 0.24 31.49 4.57
N GLU A 163 -0.75 30.94 5.28
CA GLU A 163 -0.75 30.85 6.74
C GLU A 163 0.34 29.89 7.23
N ASP A 164 0.27 28.65 6.76
CA ASP A 164 1.12 27.49 7.04
C ASP A 164 2.44 27.56 6.28
N ASN A 165 3.10 28.71 6.32
CA ASN A 165 4.44 28.83 5.76
C ASN A 165 5.45 28.05 6.62
N PHE A 166 5.94 26.91 6.13
CA PHE A 166 6.94 26.04 6.82
C PHE A 166 8.26 26.75 7.15
N ARG A 167 8.54 27.92 6.57
CA ARG A 167 9.66 28.78 6.96
C ARG A 167 9.39 29.62 8.21
N ARG A 168 8.19 29.53 8.82
CA ARG A 168 7.80 30.20 10.06
C ARG A 168 7.75 29.17 11.20
N GLY A 169 8.28 29.54 12.36
CA GLY A 169 8.61 28.58 13.43
C GLY A 169 7.49 27.64 13.89
N ALA A 170 6.23 28.07 14.00
CA ALA A 170 5.16 27.16 14.45
C ALA A 170 4.77 26.09 13.40
N PHE A 171 5.15 26.29 12.14
CA PHE A 171 4.82 25.38 11.03
C PHE A 171 6.03 24.58 10.53
N SER A 172 7.24 24.84 11.04
CA SER A 172 8.38 23.96 10.74
C SER A 172 8.16 22.58 11.35
N ASP A 173 7.65 22.52 12.58
CA ASP A 173 7.41 21.25 13.28
C ASP A 173 6.31 20.41 12.58
N LEU A 174 5.42 21.08 11.84
CA LEU A 174 4.42 20.43 10.98
C LEU A 174 5.06 19.82 9.73
N ALA A 175 6.04 20.51 9.12
CA ALA A 175 6.84 19.95 8.03
C ALA A 175 7.63 18.72 8.50
N ASP A 176 8.27 18.83 9.68
CA ASP A 176 9.04 17.74 10.29
C ASP A 176 8.15 16.54 10.65
N ALA A 177 6.87 16.77 10.98
CA ALA A 177 5.91 15.70 11.23
C ALA A 177 5.52 14.96 9.93
N LEU A 178 5.20 15.69 8.85
CA LEU A 178 4.92 15.09 7.55
C LEU A 178 6.10 14.26 7.05
N GLU A 179 7.31 14.80 7.16
CA GLU A 179 8.53 14.09 6.77
C GLU A 179 8.76 12.84 7.62
N PHE A 180 8.60 12.94 8.94
CA PHE A 180 8.69 11.80 9.85
C PHE A 180 7.72 10.69 9.42
N THR A 181 6.43 10.99 9.27
CA THR A 181 5.38 10.03 8.91
C THR A 181 5.65 9.33 7.57
N ALA A 182 6.09 10.06 6.55
CA ALA A 182 6.45 9.46 5.26
C ALA A 182 7.78 8.71 5.25
N THR A 183 8.65 8.93 6.23
CA THR A 183 9.96 8.28 6.29
C THR A 183 9.96 7.06 7.20
N THR A 184 9.16 7.07 8.26
CA THR A 184 9.17 6.01 9.27
C THR A 184 7.95 5.12 9.23
N GLY A 185 6.84 5.60 8.65
CA GLY A 185 5.63 4.80 8.61
C GLY A 185 5.74 3.62 7.68
N ARG A 186 4.97 2.56 7.96
CA ARG A 186 5.01 1.29 7.20
C ARG A 186 6.45 0.80 6.99
N ASP A 187 7.24 0.87 8.07
CA ASP A 187 8.62 0.41 8.15
C ASP A 187 9.56 0.97 7.07
N GLY A 188 9.34 2.24 6.73
CA GLY A 188 10.13 2.96 5.75
C GLY A 188 9.52 3.03 4.36
N LEU A 189 8.46 2.27 4.07
CA LEU A 189 7.64 2.44 2.86
C LEU A 189 6.95 3.80 2.85
N GLY A 190 6.58 4.30 4.03
CA GLY A 190 5.97 5.59 4.29
C GLY A 190 4.45 5.50 4.33
N THR A 191 3.84 6.03 5.40
CA THR A 191 2.38 6.16 5.48
C THR A 191 1.84 7.06 4.36
N ALA A 192 0.81 6.60 3.67
CA ALA A 192 0.18 7.33 2.59
C ALA A 192 -0.71 8.47 3.14
N MET A 193 -0.27 9.72 3.01
CA MET A 193 -0.99 10.89 3.52
C MET A 193 -1.84 11.57 2.46
N VAL A 194 -3.16 11.57 2.65
CA VAL A 194 -4.15 12.15 1.73
C VAL A 194 -4.80 13.37 2.35
N PHE A 195 -4.79 14.49 1.65
CA PHE A 195 -5.38 15.74 2.12
C PHE A 195 -6.37 16.34 1.12
N SER A 196 -7.41 16.96 1.65
CA SER A 196 -8.32 17.77 0.83
C SER A 196 -7.56 18.95 0.19
N ALA A 197 -7.82 19.25 -1.09
CA ALA A 197 -7.22 20.40 -1.76
C ALA A 197 -7.73 21.75 -1.21
N GLY A 198 -8.90 21.74 -0.55
CA GLY A 198 -9.53 22.89 0.08
C GLY A 198 -10.80 23.37 -0.65
N ASN A 199 -11.56 24.24 0.03
CA ASN A 199 -12.93 24.61 -0.36
C ASN A 199 -13.11 26.11 -0.71
N VAL A 200 -12.07 26.79 -1.21
CA VAL A 200 -12.11 28.24 -1.50
C VAL A 200 -12.43 28.59 -2.96
N GLY A 201 -12.60 27.59 -3.83
CA GLY A 201 -12.85 27.78 -5.25
C GLY A 201 -11.74 28.62 -5.90
N THR A 202 -12.15 29.59 -6.73
CA THR A 202 -11.22 30.51 -7.40
C THR A 202 -10.89 31.77 -6.57
N ARG A 203 -11.06 31.73 -5.24
CA ARG A 203 -10.67 32.83 -4.32
C ARG A 203 -9.34 32.56 -3.59
N GLY A 204 -8.78 31.38 -3.81
CA GLY A 204 -7.48 30.97 -3.31
C GLY A 204 -6.96 29.84 -4.19
N SER A 205 -6.01 29.07 -3.66
CA SER A 205 -5.41 27.95 -4.37
C SER A 205 -4.89 26.95 -3.35
N SER A 206 -4.96 25.65 -3.68
CA SER A 206 -4.32 24.59 -2.91
C SER A 206 -2.80 24.84 -2.80
N ASN A 207 -2.19 25.41 -3.86
CA ASN A 207 -0.79 25.82 -3.88
C ASN A 207 -0.43 26.92 -2.86
N TYR A 208 -1.39 27.53 -2.17
CA TYR A 208 -1.12 28.56 -1.15
C TYR A 208 -1.02 27.99 0.26
N HIS A 209 -0.94 26.66 0.38
CA HIS A 209 -0.79 25.93 1.62
C HIS A 209 0.37 24.92 1.53
N ASN A 210 1.35 24.99 2.44
CA ASN A 210 2.50 24.09 2.36
C ASN A 210 2.21 22.67 2.82
N VAL A 211 1.17 22.44 3.62
CA VAL A 211 0.74 21.06 3.90
C VAL A 211 0.38 20.36 2.58
N GLN A 212 -0.45 20.98 1.75
CA GLN A 212 -0.83 20.44 0.44
C GLN A 212 0.31 20.53 -0.60
N ASN A 213 1.29 21.43 -0.45
CA ASN A 213 2.48 21.45 -1.32
C ASN A 213 3.55 20.44 -0.90
N SER A 214 3.40 19.78 0.25
CA SER A 214 4.37 18.81 0.72
C SER A 214 4.51 17.66 -0.28
N PRO A 215 5.73 17.22 -0.65
CA PRO A 215 5.89 16.08 -1.56
C PRO A 215 5.44 14.75 -0.93
N TYR A 216 5.20 14.77 0.38
CA TYR A 216 4.69 13.63 1.15
C TYR A 216 3.16 13.51 1.10
N VAL A 217 2.46 14.52 0.58
CA VAL A 217 0.99 14.63 0.67
C VAL A 217 0.34 14.52 -0.71
N ILE A 218 -0.73 13.75 -0.77
CA ILE A 218 -1.64 13.65 -1.92
C ILE A 218 -2.74 14.70 -1.74
N ALA A 219 -2.73 15.78 -2.53
CA ALA A 219 -3.80 16.78 -2.50
C ALA A 219 -4.93 16.41 -3.47
N VAL A 220 -6.17 16.34 -2.96
CA VAL A 220 -7.34 15.81 -3.69
C VAL A 220 -8.37 16.89 -4.01
N GLY A 221 -8.63 17.09 -5.31
CA GLY A 221 -9.69 17.97 -5.82
C GLY A 221 -11.08 17.32 -5.81
N ALA A 222 -12.13 18.12 -6.05
CA ALA A 222 -13.52 17.64 -6.02
C ALA A 222 -14.25 17.73 -7.38
N VAL A 223 -14.95 16.65 -7.71
CA VAL A 223 -15.78 16.47 -8.91
C VAL A 223 -17.27 16.54 -8.55
N SER A 224 -18.05 17.21 -9.38
CA SER A 224 -19.52 17.23 -9.29
C SER A 224 -20.14 16.07 -10.08
N GLN A 225 -21.38 15.71 -9.76
CA GLN A 225 -22.13 14.64 -10.46
C GLN A 225 -22.20 14.78 -11.99
N ASP A 226 -22.07 15.99 -12.53
CA ASP A 226 -22.10 16.25 -13.98
C ASP A 226 -20.72 16.27 -14.65
N GLY A 227 -19.67 15.87 -13.93
CA GLY A 227 -18.27 15.88 -14.39
C GLY A 227 -17.59 17.24 -14.34
N SER A 228 -18.29 18.30 -13.93
CA SER A 228 -17.66 19.60 -13.74
C SER A 228 -16.85 19.64 -12.44
N ALA A 229 -15.79 20.47 -12.42
CA ALA A 229 -15.07 20.77 -11.20
C ALA A 229 -16.02 21.40 -10.19
N ALA A 230 -16.06 20.88 -8.96
CA ALA A 230 -16.94 21.40 -7.93
C ALA A 230 -16.64 22.88 -7.66
N SER A 231 -17.68 23.71 -7.56
CA SER A 231 -17.50 25.18 -7.51
C SER A 231 -16.64 25.68 -6.32
N PHE A 232 -16.51 24.87 -5.27
CA PHE A 232 -15.70 25.14 -4.09
C PHE A 232 -14.28 24.57 -4.18
N THR A 233 -13.97 23.65 -5.11
CA THR A 233 -12.65 23.01 -5.14
C THR A 233 -11.54 24.05 -5.34
N SER A 234 -10.56 24.05 -4.46
CA SER A 234 -9.37 24.86 -4.65
C SER A 234 -8.55 24.34 -5.83
N ILE A 235 -8.14 25.21 -6.73
CA ILE A 235 -7.23 24.86 -7.83
C ILE A 235 -5.76 24.85 -7.37
N GLY A 236 -4.89 24.09 -8.01
CA GLY A 236 -3.46 24.10 -7.76
C GLY A 236 -2.67 23.23 -8.73
N ALA A 237 -1.39 23.55 -8.88
CA ALA A 237 -0.41 22.73 -9.56
C ALA A 237 0.01 21.49 -8.74
N ASN A 238 -0.32 21.47 -7.45
CA ASN A 238 -0.06 20.40 -6.49
C ASN A 238 -1.20 19.37 -6.37
N VAL A 239 -2.37 19.63 -6.99
CA VAL A 239 -3.49 18.68 -6.96
C VAL A 239 -3.10 17.45 -7.76
N LEU A 240 -3.02 16.30 -7.11
CA LEU A 240 -2.58 15.05 -7.75
C LEU A 240 -3.72 14.41 -8.54
N VAL A 241 -4.85 14.20 -7.88
CA VAL A 241 -6.06 13.60 -8.46
C VAL A 241 -7.29 14.30 -7.88
N SER A 242 -8.45 13.93 -8.39
CA SER A 242 -9.74 14.35 -7.86
C SER A 242 -10.65 13.17 -7.60
N ALA A 243 -11.71 13.40 -6.83
CA ALA A 243 -12.72 12.40 -6.55
C ALA A 243 -14.10 13.08 -6.41
N PRO A 244 -15.20 12.32 -6.41
CA PRO A 244 -16.52 12.83 -6.06
C PRO A 244 -16.48 13.71 -4.79
N GLY A 245 -17.14 14.88 -4.82
CA GLY A 245 -17.18 15.76 -3.64
C GLY A 245 -18.51 16.48 -3.42
N VAL A 246 -19.55 16.18 -4.20
CA VAL A 246 -20.87 16.81 -4.11
C VAL A 246 -21.93 15.75 -3.87
N ASP A 247 -22.84 15.99 -2.92
CA ASP A 247 -23.91 15.07 -2.50
C ASP A 247 -23.36 13.66 -2.15
N ILE A 248 -22.33 13.59 -1.31
CA ILE A 248 -21.66 12.31 -0.95
C ILE A 248 -22.42 11.60 0.16
N ALA A 249 -23.16 10.54 -0.16
CA ALA A 249 -23.92 9.80 0.84
C ALA A 249 -22.99 9.08 1.83
N THR A 250 -23.13 9.39 3.13
CA THR A 250 -22.28 8.82 4.19
C THR A 250 -22.96 8.87 5.56
N THR A 251 -22.33 8.28 6.58
CA THR A 251 -22.72 8.25 7.99
C THR A 251 -22.66 9.63 8.65
N THR A 252 -23.43 9.87 9.70
CA THR A 252 -23.26 11.01 10.63
C THR A 252 -23.69 10.57 12.03
N VAL A 253 -23.34 11.35 13.04
CA VAL A 253 -23.51 11.03 14.46
C VAL A 253 -24.93 10.59 14.83
N ASN A 254 -25.04 9.67 15.78
CA ASN A 254 -26.30 9.06 16.25
C ASN A 254 -27.02 8.16 15.21
N ASP A 255 -26.28 7.31 14.51
CA ASP A 255 -26.83 6.32 13.56
C ASP A 255 -27.67 6.99 12.47
N ARG A 256 -27.14 8.09 11.93
CA ARG A 256 -27.77 8.93 10.92
C ARG A 256 -26.91 8.96 9.68
N TYR A 257 -27.47 9.58 8.64
CA TYR A 257 -26.82 9.69 7.35
C TYR A 257 -27.11 11.05 6.76
N ASP A 258 -26.13 11.56 6.02
CA ASP A 258 -26.23 12.81 5.30
C ASP A 258 -25.62 12.68 3.89
N ALA A 259 -25.69 13.76 3.12
CA ALA A 259 -25.06 13.87 1.80
C ALA A 259 -24.32 15.21 1.69
N PRO A 260 -23.20 15.39 2.40
CA PRO A 260 -22.47 16.65 2.40
C PRO A 260 -21.69 16.92 1.09
N ASP A 261 -21.24 18.17 0.99
CA ASP A 261 -20.40 18.69 -0.08
C ASP A 261 -19.04 19.11 0.48
N GLY A 262 -17.96 18.90 -0.28
CA GLY A 262 -16.62 19.38 0.04
C GLY A 262 -15.50 18.49 -0.49
N THR A 263 -14.31 19.06 -0.68
CA THR A 263 -13.09 18.27 -0.92
C THR A 263 -12.74 17.36 0.27
N SER A 264 -13.28 17.66 1.44
CA SER A 264 -13.27 16.81 2.65
C SER A 264 -13.97 15.45 2.45
N PHE A 265 -14.76 15.28 1.38
CA PHE A 265 -15.38 13.99 1.02
C PHE A 265 -14.75 13.36 -0.22
N SER A 266 -13.87 14.10 -0.91
CA SER A 266 -13.04 13.57 -2.01
C SER A 266 -11.77 12.91 -1.47
N ALA A 267 -11.13 13.51 -0.45
CA ALA A 267 -9.98 12.92 0.22
C ALA A 267 -10.22 11.50 0.76
N PRO A 268 -11.32 11.20 1.51
CA PRO A 268 -11.57 9.84 2.00
C PRO A 268 -11.81 8.81 0.90
N ILE A 269 -12.37 9.21 -0.25
CA ILE A 269 -12.49 8.32 -1.40
C ILE A 269 -11.11 7.85 -1.87
N VAL A 270 -10.16 8.78 -2.02
CA VAL A 270 -8.79 8.45 -2.42
C VAL A 270 -8.08 7.65 -1.31
N SER A 271 -8.27 7.98 -0.03
CA SER A 271 -7.73 7.17 1.07
C SER A 271 -8.21 5.72 1.02
N ALA A 272 -9.48 5.49 0.72
CA ALA A 272 -10.05 4.15 0.62
C ALA A 272 -9.53 3.39 -0.60
N VAL A 273 -9.39 4.05 -1.76
CA VAL A 273 -8.76 3.42 -2.94
C VAL A 273 -7.32 3.01 -2.65
N ILE A 274 -6.56 3.85 -1.92
CA ILE A 274 -5.21 3.48 -1.48
C ILE A 274 -5.23 2.26 -0.56
N ALA A 275 -6.24 2.11 0.30
CA ALA A 275 -6.36 0.91 1.12
C ALA A 275 -6.53 -0.35 0.27
N LEU A 276 -7.36 -0.30 -0.78
CA LEU A 276 -7.48 -1.41 -1.74
C LEU A 276 -6.15 -1.69 -2.48
N MET A 277 -5.42 -0.63 -2.86
CA MET A 277 -4.10 -0.79 -3.48
C MET A 277 -3.07 -1.45 -2.55
N LEU A 278 -3.11 -1.13 -1.26
CA LEU A 278 -2.16 -1.66 -0.27
C LEU A 278 -2.48 -3.09 0.16
N GLU A 279 -3.76 -3.50 0.13
CA GLU A 279 -4.14 -4.91 0.26
C GLU A 279 -3.65 -5.71 -0.96
N ALA A 280 -3.80 -5.15 -2.16
CA ALA A 280 -3.31 -5.77 -3.38
C ALA A 280 -1.78 -5.84 -3.47
N ASN A 281 -1.08 -4.85 -2.92
CA ASN A 281 0.37 -4.80 -2.88
C ASN A 281 0.85 -4.06 -1.62
N PRO A 282 1.21 -4.78 -0.55
CA PRO A 282 1.68 -4.16 0.68
C PRO A 282 3.08 -3.54 0.53
N ASP A 283 3.87 -3.93 -0.48
CA ASP A 283 5.25 -3.45 -0.66
C ASP A 283 5.35 -2.06 -1.28
N LEU A 284 4.23 -1.44 -1.66
CA LEU A 284 4.21 -0.11 -2.25
C LEU A 284 4.75 0.93 -1.26
N GLY A 285 5.77 1.68 -1.69
CA GLY A 285 6.18 2.91 -1.02
C GLY A 285 5.20 4.05 -1.29
N TYR A 286 5.21 5.08 -0.44
CA TYR A 286 4.28 6.21 -0.56
C TYR A 286 4.38 6.95 -1.91
N ARG A 287 5.54 6.89 -2.58
CA ARG A 287 5.74 7.50 -3.92
C ARG A 287 5.22 6.61 -5.04
N ASP A 288 5.24 5.30 -4.87
CA ASP A 288 4.62 4.37 -5.80
C ASP A 288 3.12 4.64 -5.85
N ILE A 289 2.48 4.77 -4.68
CA ILE A 289 1.06 5.11 -4.55
C ILE A 289 0.74 6.41 -5.30
N GLN A 290 1.56 7.45 -5.16
CA GLN A 290 1.35 8.72 -5.87
C GLN A 290 1.44 8.59 -7.39
N GLN A 291 2.37 7.76 -7.89
CA GLN A 291 2.54 7.52 -9.32
C GLN A 291 1.40 6.67 -9.89
N ILE A 292 1.02 5.60 -9.19
CA ILE A 292 -0.09 4.75 -9.58
C ILE A 292 -1.36 5.60 -9.68
N LEU A 293 -1.67 6.42 -8.67
CA LEU A 293 -2.83 7.32 -8.72
C LEU A 293 -2.78 8.31 -9.89
N ALA A 294 -1.61 8.84 -10.24
CA ALA A 294 -1.46 9.75 -11.36
C ALA A 294 -1.63 9.06 -12.72
N ILE A 295 -1.06 7.87 -12.89
CA ILE A 295 -1.09 7.09 -14.14
C ILE A 295 -2.49 6.52 -14.40
N SER A 296 -3.16 6.03 -13.36
CA SER A 296 -4.48 5.39 -13.41
C SER A 296 -5.66 6.39 -13.45
N ALA A 297 -5.41 7.67 -13.22
CA ALA A 297 -6.49 8.66 -13.15
C ALA A 297 -7.25 8.82 -14.49
N SER A 298 -8.56 8.94 -14.39
CA SER A 298 -9.45 9.04 -15.55
C SER A 298 -9.91 10.47 -15.84
N ARG A 299 -9.83 10.85 -17.12
CA ARG A 299 -10.43 12.09 -17.63
C ARG A 299 -11.82 11.84 -18.21
N GLU A 300 -12.22 10.59 -18.40
CA GLU A 300 -13.48 10.27 -19.05
C GLU A 300 -14.67 10.94 -18.33
N GLY A 301 -15.55 11.55 -19.11
CA GLY A 301 -16.74 12.24 -18.60
C GLY A 301 -16.46 13.56 -17.85
N LEU A 302 -15.21 13.96 -17.64
CA LEU A 302 -14.87 15.21 -16.96
C LEU A 302 -15.03 16.45 -17.85
N GLY A 303 -15.25 17.59 -17.20
CA GLY A 303 -15.47 18.87 -17.85
C GLY A 303 -14.27 19.34 -18.67
N GLU A 304 -14.49 19.59 -19.96
CA GLU A 304 -13.47 20.03 -20.92
C GLU A 304 -13.13 21.53 -20.87
N GLY A 305 -13.91 22.33 -20.14
CA GLY A 305 -13.76 23.78 -20.09
C GLY A 305 -12.67 24.24 -19.13
N ALA A 306 -11.93 25.30 -19.49
CA ALA A 306 -11.02 26.02 -18.60
C ALA A 306 -11.77 26.98 -17.65
N ALA A 307 -12.88 26.52 -17.04
CA ALA A 307 -13.65 27.33 -16.10
C ALA A 307 -12.89 27.57 -14.78
N MET A 308 -11.95 26.68 -14.46
CA MET A 308 -11.05 26.74 -13.34
C MET A 308 -9.62 26.47 -13.83
N GLY A 309 -8.67 27.33 -13.48
CA GLY A 309 -7.27 27.20 -13.91
C GLY A 309 -7.07 27.40 -15.42
N ASP A 310 -6.18 26.61 -16.01
CA ASP A 310 -5.79 26.68 -17.43
C ASP A 310 -6.49 25.65 -18.32
N GLY A 311 -7.31 24.76 -17.73
CA GLY A 311 -7.93 23.62 -18.42
C GLY A 311 -6.97 22.44 -18.62
N TRP A 312 -7.41 21.45 -19.41
CA TRP A 312 -6.64 20.24 -19.69
C TRP A 312 -5.40 20.51 -20.53
N ARG A 313 -4.28 19.94 -20.08
CA ARG A 313 -2.99 19.91 -20.76
C ARG A 313 -2.51 18.47 -20.81
N THR A 314 -1.57 18.18 -21.70
CA THR A 314 -0.83 16.93 -21.71
C THR A 314 0.62 17.28 -21.41
N ASN A 315 1.21 16.56 -20.47
CA ASN A 315 2.59 16.78 -20.09
C ASN A 315 3.58 16.15 -21.10
N GLY A 316 4.87 16.27 -20.83
CA GLY A 316 5.96 15.84 -21.71
C GLY A 316 6.38 14.39 -21.58
N ALA A 317 5.84 13.63 -20.62
CA ALA A 317 6.08 12.20 -20.51
C ALA A 317 5.63 11.48 -21.80
N ASP A 318 6.16 10.29 -22.07
CA ASP A 318 5.84 9.54 -23.29
C ASP A 318 5.47 8.07 -23.05
N ASN A 319 5.29 7.70 -21.79
CA ASN A 319 5.09 6.32 -21.35
C ASN A 319 3.68 6.01 -20.82
N VAL A 320 2.70 6.92 -20.96
CA VAL A 320 1.30 6.68 -20.53
C VAL A 320 0.34 6.82 -21.71
N ASN A 321 -0.37 5.74 -22.02
CA ASN A 321 -1.29 5.65 -23.17
C ASN A 321 -0.59 6.09 -24.47
N GLY A 322 0.66 5.63 -24.64
CA GLY A 322 1.54 5.95 -25.78
C GLY A 322 2.02 7.40 -25.86
N GLY A 323 1.88 8.20 -24.80
CA GLY A 323 2.31 9.60 -24.76
C GLY A 323 2.31 10.17 -23.34
N GLY A 324 2.00 11.46 -23.21
CA GLY A 324 1.99 12.14 -21.90
C GLY A 324 0.68 11.99 -21.15
N MET A 325 0.76 12.22 -19.84
CA MET A 325 -0.37 12.25 -18.92
C MET A 325 -1.16 13.54 -19.07
N HIS A 326 -2.47 13.47 -18.86
CA HIS A 326 -3.34 14.64 -18.87
C HIS A 326 -3.34 15.32 -17.50
N TYR A 327 -3.41 16.65 -17.46
CA TYR A 327 -3.37 17.41 -16.20
C TYR A 327 -4.28 18.65 -16.25
N ASN A 328 -4.95 18.94 -15.14
CA ASN A 328 -5.82 20.09 -14.93
C ASN A 328 -5.66 20.64 -13.50
N ASP A 329 -5.70 21.95 -13.31
CA ASP A 329 -5.48 22.56 -11.98
C ASP A 329 -6.57 22.22 -10.95
N ALA A 330 -7.76 21.78 -11.35
CA ALA A 330 -8.85 21.39 -10.47
C ALA A 330 -8.98 19.87 -10.29
N PHE A 331 -8.66 19.11 -11.35
CA PHE A 331 -8.81 17.65 -11.37
C PHE A 331 -7.49 16.91 -11.13
N GLY A 332 -6.35 17.60 -11.09
CA GLY A 332 -5.04 16.95 -11.13
C GLY A 332 -4.87 16.16 -12.41
N PHE A 333 -4.38 14.93 -12.30
CA PHE A 333 -4.30 13.94 -13.37
C PHE A 333 -5.65 13.32 -13.74
N GLY A 334 -6.78 13.67 -13.09
CA GLY A 334 -8.08 13.06 -13.39
C GLY A 334 -8.85 12.67 -12.13
N MET A 335 -10.02 12.08 -12.33
CA MET A 335 -10.77 11.45 -11.25
C MET A 335 -10.14 10.08 -10.96
N VAL A 336 -9.99 9.73 -9.68
CA VAL A 336 -9.50 8.39 -9.29
C VAL A 336 -10.39 7.29 -9.88
N ASN A 337 -9.75 6.25 -10.43
CA ASN A 337 -10.37 5.01 -10.87
C ASN A 337 -9.81 3.88 -9.99
N ALA A 338 -10.68 3.21 -9.24
CA ALA A 338 -10.28 2.19 -8.28
C ALA A 338 -9.78 0.91 -8.97
N HIS A 339 -10.48 0.46 -10.02
CA HIS A 339 -10.03 -0.63 -10.88
C HIS A 339 -8.60 -0.40 -11.38
N ASP A 340 -8.38 0.69 -12.12
CA ASP A 340 -7.09 0.95 -12.75
C ASP A 340 -5.97 1.12 -11.70
N ALA A 341 -6.25 1.75 -10.57
CA ALA A 341 -5.27 1.93 -9.51
C ALA A 341 -4.86 0.60 -8.86
N VAL A 342 -5.83 -0.28 -8.57
CA VAL A 342 -5.59 -1.58 -7.94
C VAL A 342 -4.91 -2.55 -8.91
N ARG A 343 -5.39 -2.66 -10.16
CA ARG A 343 -4.74 -3.51 -11.17
C ARG A 343 -3.30 -3.09 -11.47
N LEU A 344 -3.05 -1.78 -11.50
CA LEU A 344 -1.68 -1.30 -11.65
C LEU A 344 -0.82 -1.60 -10.42
N ALA A 345 -1.38 -1.56 -9.21
CA ALA A 345 -0.69 -1.90 -7.96
C ALA A 345 -0.21 -3.37 -7.93
N GLU A 346 -1.05 -4.32 -8.35
CA GLU A 346 -0.72 -5.75 -8.41
C GLU A 346 0.54 -6.05 -9.24
N THR A 347 0.76 -5.25 -10.28
CA THR A 347 1.84 -5.45 -11.25
C THR A 347 3.00 -4.47 -11.05
N TRP A 348 2.95 -3.69 -9.97
CA TRP A 348 3.98 -2.72 -9.61
C TRP A 348 5.13 -3.40 -8.86
N ASN A 349 6.31 -3.38 -9.46
CA ASN A 349 7.51 -4.06 -8.94
C ASN A 349 8.62 -3.09 -8.49
N GLN A 350 8.32 -1.80 -8.44
CA GLN A 350 9.22 -0.80 -7.86
C GLN A 350 8.84 -0.55 -6.40
N GLN A 351 9.82 -0.13 -5.61
CA GLN A 351 9.60 0.27 -4.23
C GLN A 351 10.26 1.63 -4.01
N GLN A 352 9.48 2.69 -4.17
CA GLN A 352 9.92 4.07 -4.07
C GLN A 352 9.46 4.72 -2.77
N THR A 353 10.43 5.05 -1.93
CA THR A 353 10.23 5.53 -0.56
C THR A 353 10.89 6.89 -0.34
N ALA A 354 10.80 7.43 0.88
CA ALA A 354 11.50 8.68 1.23
C ALA A 354 13.02 8.50 1.18
N GLU A 355 13.51 7.32 1.58
CA GLU A 355 14.95 7.01 1.66
C GLU A 355 15.62 7.04 0.28
N ASN A 356 14.95 6.48 -0.73
CA ASN A 356 15.50 6.33 -2.07
C ASN A 356 15.10 7.46 -3.04
N ARG A 357 14.54 8.56 -2.55
CA ARG A 357 14.14 9.71 -3.37
C ARG A 357 15.32 10.57 -3.77
N ALA A 358 15.55 10.69 -5.08
CA ALA A 358 16.55 11.58 -5.63
C ALA A 358 16.08 13.04 -5.58
N SER A 359 17.03 13.97 -5.47
CA SER A 359 16.71 15.40 -5.51
C SER A 359 17.84 16.24 -6.12
N VAL A 360 17.47 17.32 -6.79
CA VAL A 360 18.39 18.36 -7.25
C VAL A 360 17.84 19.74 -6.91
N GLU A 361 18.68 20.59 -6.31
CA GLU A 361 18.34 21.96 -5.95
C GLU A 361 19.19 22.96 -6.75
N VAL A 362 18.54 23.91 -7.41
CA VAL A 362 19.20 25.02 -8.11
C VAL A 362 18.71 26.35 -7.54
N THR A 363 19.65 27.12 -6.98
CA THR A 363 19.39 28.46 -6.43
C THR A 363 20.03 29.54 -7.29
N GLY A 364 19.37 30.69 -7.43
CA GLY A 364 19.93 31.80 -8.18
C GLY A 364 19.31 33.14 -7.82
N ARG A 365 19.89 34.20 -8.40
CA ARG A 365 19.49 35.59 -8.20
C ARG A 365 19.05 36.21 -9.52
N VAL A 366 17.85 36.79 -9.51
CA VAL A 366 17.20 37.44 -10.66
C VAL A 366 17.44 38.95 -10.59
N SER A 367 17.10 39.59 -9.47
CA SER A 367 17.22 41.04 -9.25
C SER A 367 16.48 41.92 -10.26
N GLU A 368 15.30 41.49 -10.71
CA GLU A 368 14.49 42.22 -11.69
C GLU A 368 13.37 43.02 -11.02
N THR A 369 13.18 44.27 -11.48
CA THR A 369 12.15 45.17 -10.96
C THR A 369 10.90 45.10 -11.84
N MET A 370 9.76 44.80 -11.24
CA MET A 370 8.45 44.88 -11.90
C MET A 370 7.86 46.29 -11.73
N VAL A 371 7.25 46.81 -12.79
CA VAL A 371 6.57 48.12 -12.79
C VAL A 371 5.28 48.01 -13.58
N ALA A 372 4.13 48.24 -12.93
CA ALA A 372 2.82 48.13 -13.58
C ALA A 372 2.74 49.01 -14.83
N GLY A 373 2.37 48.43 -15.97
CA GLY A 373 2.21 49.11 -17.26
C GLY A 373 3.52 49.43 -17.99
N GLU A 374 4.69 49.12 -17.41
CA GLU A 374 6.00 49.32 -18.04
C GLU A 374 6.79 48.02 -18.17
N ASN A 375 6.85 47.21 -17.11
CA ASN A 375 7.52 45.91 -17.07
C ASN A 375 6.61 44.90 -16.34
N ASP A 376 5.55 44.49 -17.04
CA ASP A 376 4.53 43.57 -16.53
C ASP A 376 4.92 42.10 -16.64
N VAL A 377 6.04 41.77 -17.29
CA VAL A 377 6.49 40.38 -17.45
C VAL A 377 7.97 40.26 -17.09
N VAL A 378 8.29 39.34 -16.19
CA VAL A 378 9.66 38.94 -15.87
C VAL A 378 9.84 37.48 -16.24
N THR A 379 10.89 37.17 -16.98
CA THR A 379 11.23 35.81 -17.41
C THR A 379 12.68 35.51 -17.09
N PHE A 380 12.95 34.33 -16.55
CA PHE A 380 14.30 33.83 -16.34
C PHE A 380 14.36 32.31 -16.53
N GLU A 381 15.56 31.82 -16.81
CA GLU A 381 15.85 30.41 -17.09
C GLU A 381 16.70 29.82 -15.97
N ILE A 382 16.49 28.53 -15.70
CA ILE A 382 17.17 27.74 -14.67
C ILE A 382 17.67 26.47 -15.34
N GLU A 383 18.98 26.26 -15.33
CA GLU A 383 19.60 25.05 -15.90
C GLU A 383 19.68 23.95 -14.85
N VAL A 384 19.11 22.78 -15.15
CA VAL A 384 19.22 21.57 -14.34
C VAL A 384 20.06 20.56 -15.12
N GLU A 385 21.22 20.17 -14.58
CA GLU A 385 22.14 19.23 -15.23
C GLU A 385 21.97 17.78 -14.77
N THR A 386 21.22 17.55 -13.69
CA THR A 386 21.03 16.21 -13.10
C THR A 386 19.87 15.50 -13.77
N ALA A 387 20.08 14.23 -14.14
CA ALA A 387 19.05 13.36 -14.68
C ALA A 387 18.22 12.80 -13.52
N ILE A 388 16.99 13.27 -13.42
CA ILE A 388 15.96 12.80 -12.48
C ILE A 388 14.68 12.71 -13.30
N ARG A 389 13.99 11.58 -13.26
CA ARG A 389 12.62 11.47 -13.73
C ARG A 389 11.73 12.13 -12.68
N ALA A 390 11.16 13.27 -13.02
CA ALA A 390 10.50 14.16 -12.05
C ALA A 390 9.21 13.52 -11.51
N GLU A 391 8.96 13.71 -10.22
CA GLU A 391 7.69 13.41 -9.55
C GLU A 391 7.08 14.70 -9.01
N HIS A 392 7.88 15.48 -8.27
CA HIS A 392 7.50 16.78 -7.73
C HIS A 392 8.52 17.84 -8.12
N VAL A 393 8.03 19.02 -8.50
CA VAL A 393 8.86 20.19 -8.78
C VAL A 393 8.45 21.36 -7.90
N GLN A 394 9.36 21.81 -7.06
CA GLN A 394 9.12 22.88 -6.12
C GLN A 394 9.83 24.17 -6.53
N LEU A 395 9.13 25.29 -6.48
CA LEU A 395 9.67 26.63 -6.68
C LEU A 395 9.44 27.46 -5.41
N ALA A 396 10.52 27.90 -4.78
CA ALA A 396 10.47 28.98 -3.81
C ALA A 396 11.02 30.26 -4.44
N ILE A 397 10.27 31.36 -4.34
CA ILE A 397 10.64 32.64 -4.96
C ILE A 397 10.51 33.79 -3.96
N ASP A 398 11.46 34.72 -3.96
CA ASP A 398 11.30 36.01 -3.28
C ASP A 398 10.66 37.02 -4.24
N LEU A 399 9.33 36.90 -4.38
CA LEU A 399 8.49 37.84 -5.11
C LEU A 399 7.87 38.85 -4.13
N ARG A 400 8.30 40.10 -4.24
CA ARG A 400 7.78 41.23 -3.45
C ARG A 400 6.85 42.06 -4.33
N TRP A 401 5.57 41.76 -4.25
CA TRP A 401 4.50 42.50 -4.91
C TRP A 401 3.36 42.73 -3.93
N LEU A 402 2.82 43.96 -3.87
CA LEU A 402 1.87 44.34 -2.81
C LEU A 402 0.54 43.59 -2.94
N ASN A 403 0.04 43.44 -4.17
CA ASN A 403 -1.19 42.72 -4.47
C ASN A 403 -0.89 41.43 -5.24
N THR A 404 -0.47 40.38 -4.53
CA THR A 404 -0.16 39.07 -5.12
C THR A 404 -1.34 38.41 -5.84
N ALA A 405 -2.57 38.90 -5.63
CA ALA A 405 -3.73 38.44 -6.39
C ALA A 405 -3.75 38.93 -7.84
N ASP A 406 -2.88 39.87 -8.24
CA ASP A 406 -2.76 40.32 -9.64
C ASP A 406 -1.67 39.56 -10.41
N ILE A 407 -1.05 38.54 -9.81
CA ILE A 407 0.14 37.88 -10.35
C ILE A 407 -0.17 36.46 -10.80
N ASP A 408 0.22 36.17 -12.04
CA ASP A 408 0.45 34.78 -12.46
C ASP A 408 1.95 34.45 -12.39
N VAL A 409 2.28 33.26 -11.88
CA VAL A 409 3.63 32.67 -12.03
C VAL A 409 3.50 31.33 -12.73
N TYR A 410 4.15 31.19 -13.88
CA TYR A 410 4.25 29.93 -14.62
C TYR A 410 5.63 29.32 -14.44
N LEU A 411 5.64 28.00 -14.32
CA LEU A 411 6.82 27.16 -14.44
C LEU A 411 6.67 26.33 -15.73
N ILE A 412 7.71 26.34 -16.55
CA ILE A 412 7.76 25.59 -17.81
C ILE A 412 8.94 24.61 -17.75
N SER A 413 8.65 23.33 -17.93
CA SER A 413 9.64 22.24 -17.97
C SER A 413 10.47 22.24 -19.26
N PRO A 414 11.61 21.54 -19.29
CA PRO A 414 12.41 21.34 -20.50
C PRO A 414 11.61 20.75 -21.67
N ASP A 415 10.66 19.86 -21.37
CA ASP A 415 9.79 19.21 -22.36
C ASP A 415 8.59 20.08 -22.77
N GLY A 416 8.43 21.25 -22.15
CA GLY A 416 7.47 22.27 -22.54
C GLY A 416 6.16 22.27 -21.74
N THR A 417 6.04 21.43 -20.71
CA THR A 417 4.90 21.42 -19.80
C THR A 417 4.85 22.73 -19.04
N SER A 418 3.76 23.47 -19.23
CA SER A 418 3.55 24.79 -18.64
C SER A 418 2.44 24.75 -17.60
N VAL A 419 2.80 25.01 -16.34
CA VAL A 419 1.89 24.97 -15.19
C VAL A 419 1.93 26.29 -14.42
N ARG A 420 0.81 26.68 -13.82
CA ARG A 420 0.70 27.90 -13.04
C ARG A 420 0.84 27.61 -11.54
N LEU A 421 1.77 28.27 -10.87
CA LEU A 421 2.05 28.09 -9.43
C LEU A 421 1.41 29.16 -8.54
N ILE A 422 1.26 30.37 -9.08
CA ILE A 422 0.57 31.50 -8.46
C ILE A 422 -0.47 31.99 -9.44
N TYR A 423 -1.69 32.20 -8.96
CA TYR A 423 -2.86 32.53 -9.75
C TYR A 423 -3.30 33.97 -9.53
N ASP A 424 -3.62 34.66 -10.63
CA ASP A 424 -4.44 35.85 -10.64
C ASP A 424 -5.84 35.53 -10.09
N LEU A 425 -6.23 36.24 -9.04
CA LEU A 425 -7.48 36.07 -8.30
C LEU A 425 -8.27 37.39 -8.39
N PRO A 426 -8.95 37.67 -9.52
CA PRO A 426 -9.56 38.98 -9.77
C PRO A 426 -10.69 39.36 -8.80
N ALA A 427 -11.19 38.40 -8.02
CA ALA A 427 -12.17 38.63 -6.96
C ALA A 427 -11.54 39.14 -5.65
N GLU A 428 -10.22 39.04 -5.50
CA GLU A 428 -9.48 39.30 -4.27
C GLU A 428 -8.52 40.48 -4.45
N GLY A 429 -8.44 41.37 -3.46
CA GLY A 429 -7.56 42.55 -3.52
C GLY A 429 -6.16 42.34 -2.92
N ARG A 430 -5.91 41.18 -2.30
CA ARG A 430 -4.60 40.70 -1.81
C ARG A 430 -4.71 39.24 -1.36
N ALA A 431 -3.97 38.34 -2.02
CA ALA A 431 -3.94 36.93 -1.63
C ALA A 431 -3.07 36.66 -0.40
N GLY A 432 -1.90 37.30 -0.29
CA GLY A 432 -0.97 37.12 0.83
C GLY A 432 0.47 37.46 0.46
N SER A 433 1.45 36.78 1.05
CA SER A 433 2.87 37.01 0.78
C SER A 433 3.52 35.75 0.23
N ALA A 434 3.91 35.80 -1.05
CA ALA A 434 4.63 34.72 -1.73
C ALA A 434 6.13 34.64 -1.35
N THR A 435 6.67 35.67 -0.68
CA THR A 435 8.09 35.68 -0.26
C THR A 435 8.45 34.47 0.60
N ASN A 436 9.46 33.72 0.17
CA ASN A 436 9.96 32.52 0.85
C ASN A 436 8.86 31.50 1.15
N PHE A 437 7.89 31.38 0.24
CA PHE A 437 6.90 30.32 0.25
C PHE A 437 7.30 29.29 -0.82
N THR A 438 7.10 28.01 -0.54
CA THR A 438 7.40 26.93 -1.49
C THR A 438 6.11 26.57 -2.21
N PHE A 439 6.09 26.69 -3.53
CA PHE A 439 5.02 26.20 -4.38
C PHE A 439 5.44 24.88 -4.98
N THR A 440 4.53 23.93 -5.15
CA THR A 440 4.82 22.61 -5.74
C THR A 440 4.01 22.41 -7.01
N SER A 441 4.56 21.66 -7.96
CA SER A 441 3.81 21.08 -9.05
C SER A 441 4.11 19.60 -9.22
N VAL A 442 3.06 18.84 -9.52
CA VAL A 442 3.13 17.44 -9.97
C VAL A 442 2.96 17.31 -11.49
N ALA A 443 2.63 18.38 -12.19
CA ALA A 443 2.22 18.33 -13.61
C ALA A 443 3.30 17.80 -14.57
N SER A 444 4.57 17.89 -14.18
CA SER A 444 5.71 17.35 -14.93
C SER A 444 6.13 15.93 -14.49
N MET A 445 5.27 15.21 -13.75
CA MET A 445 5.54 13.83 -13.35
C MET A 445 5.86 12.96 -14.58
N GLY A 446 6.90 12.14 -14.48
CA GLY A 446 7.38 11.25 -15.56
C GLY A 446 8.34 11.91 -16.56
N GLU A 447 8.47 13.25 -16.57
CA GLU A 447 9.40 13.96 -17.46
C GLU A 447 10.84 13.92 -16.96
N MET A 448 11.80 14.01 -17.89
CA MET A 448 13.21 14.16 -17.51
C MET A 448 13.52 15.59 -17.10
N ALA A 449 14.04 15.76 -15.87
CA ALA A 449 14.31 17.07 -15.29
C ALA A 449 15.46 17.83 -15.96
N THR A 450 16.35 17.14 -16.68
CA THR A 450 17.54 17.72 -17.28
C THR A 450 17.18 18.71 -18.38
N GLY A 451 17.73 19.92 -18.30
CA GLY A 451 17.59 20.95 -19.32
C GLY A 451 17.20 22.31 -18.74
N THR A 452 16.69 23.16 -19.62
CA THR A 452 16.35 24.55 -19.30
C THR A 452 14.91 24.64 -18.82
N TRP A 453 14.73 24.86 -17.52
CA TRP A 453 13.46 25.27 -16.94
C TRP A 453 13.27 26.77 -17.14
N ARG A 454 12.03 27.21 -17.38
CA ARG A 454 11.71 28.65 -17.52
C ARG A 454 10.65 29.06 -16.51
N VAL A 455 10.86 30.20 -15.87
CA VAL A 455 9.86 30.84 -14.99
C VAL A 455 9.37 32.11 -15.66
N GLU A 456 8.06 32.30 -15.72
CA GLU A 456 7.42 33.51 -16.25
C GLU A 456 6.48 34.11 -15.21
N ILE A 457 6.70 35.37 -14.85
CA ILE A 457 5.92 36.11 -13.86
C ILE A 457 5.19 37.23 -14.59
N HIS A 458 3.86 37.22 -14.53
CA HIS A 458 3.00 38.17 -15.25
C HIS A 458 2.19 39.00 -14.25
N ASN A 459 2.28 40.32 -14.35
CA ASN A 459 1.31 41.24 -13.75
C ASN A 459 0.07 41.32 -14.64
N ARG A 460 -1.08 40.91 -14.10
CA ARG A 460 -2.38 40.93 -14.79
C ARG A 460 -3.14 42.25 -14.62
N ASP A 461 -2.70 43.11 -13.71
CA ASP A 461 -3.22 44.48 -13.56
C ASP A 461 -2.16 45.52 -13.98
N PRO A 462 -2.04 45.85 -15.28
CA PRO A 462 -1.11 46.88 -15.75
C PRO A 462 -1.49 48.30 -15.31
N GLU A 463 -2.68 48.51 -14.72
CA GLU A 463 -3.12 49.79 -14.17
C GLU A 463 -2.90 49.89 -12.64
N ALA A 464 -2.35 48.83 -12.02
CA ALA A 464 -2.13 48.78 -10.58
C ALA A 464 -1.30 49.97 -10.09
N ALA A 465 -1.78 50.61 -9.02
CA ALA A 465 -1.18 51.82 -8.48
C ALA A 465 -1.00 51.75 -6.95
N ASP A 466 0.05 52.40 -6.46
CA ASP A 466 0.26 52.61 -5.03
C ASP A 466 -0.77 53.60 -4.43
N ARG A 467 -0.68 53.83 -3.12
CA ARG A 467 -1.60 54.75 -2.41
C ARG A 467 -1.52 56.21 -2.87
N ASP A 468 -0.41 56.60 -3.49
CA ASP A 468 -0.17 57.94 -4.01
C ASP A 468 -0.57 58.07 -5.50
N GLY A 469 -1.02 56.98 -6.11
CA GLY A 469 -1.45 56.91 -7.51
C GLY A 469 -0.31 56.74 -8.51
N ASN A 470 0.89 56.37 -8.07
CA ASN A 470 1.99 56.01 -8.97
C ASN A 470 1.86 54.54 -9.39
N PRO A 471 2.37 54.15 -10.57
CA PRO A 471 2.42 52.74 -10.96
C PRO A 471 3.05 51.88 -9.87
N MET A 472 2.41 50.76 -9.55
CA MET A 472 2.88 49.84 -8.54
C MET A 472 4.22 49.23 -8.96
N THR A 473 5.11 49.02 -8.00
CA THR A 473 6.43 48.42 -8.23
C THR A 473 6.64 47.22 -7.33
N GLY A 474 7.44 46.27 -7.80
CA GLY A 474 7.86 45.11 -7.02
C GLY A 474 9.21 44.58 -7.47
N LEU A 475 9.66 43.52 -6.80
CA LEU A 475 10.97 42.93 -7.00
C LEU A 475 10.87 41.41 -7.07
N VAL A 476 11.53 40.83 -8.06
CA VAL A 476 11.87 39.40 -8.13
C VAL A 476 13.36 39.30 -7.78
N ASP A 477 13.69 38.90 -6.56
CA ASP A 477 15.07 38.95 -6.07
C ASP A 477 15.80 37.62 -6.32
N ASP A 478 15.36 36.55 -5.67
CA ASP A 478 16.03 35.24 -5.65
C ASP A 478 15.03 34.09 -5.86
N TYR A 479 15.52 32.93 -6.27
CA TYR A 479 14.75 31.70 -6.44
C TYR A 479 15.50 30.47 -5.91
N ARG A 480 14.74 29.41 -5.64
CA ARG A 480 15.19 28.03 -5.45
C ARG A 480 14.21 27.11 -6.19
N LEU A 481 14.71 26.40 -7.21
CA LEU A 481 14.01 25.29 -7.85
C LEU A 481 14.51 23.99 -7.24
N THR A 482 13.62 23.10 -6.85
CA THR A 482 13.96 21.75 -6.37
C THR A 482 13.17 20.75 -7.20
N VAL A 483 13.87 19.80 -7.83
CA VAL A 483 13.21 18.67 -8.50
C VAL A 483 13.44 17.43 -7.66
N LEU A 484 12.37 16.69 -7.41
CA LEU A 484 12.33 15.47 -6.61
C LEU A 484 11.81 14.35 -7.52
N GLY A 485 12.42 13.17 -7.44
CA GLY A 485 11.94 12.01 -8.18
C GLY A 485 12.89 10.83 -8.16
N ASN A 486 12.91 10.05 -9.24
CA ASN A 486 13.74 8.86 -9.39
C ASN A 486 15.00 9.13 -10.25
N ASP A 487 16.15 8.59 -9.86
CA ASP A 487 17.41 8.63 -10.62
C ASP A 487 17.99 7.24 -10.94
N ARG A 488 17.24 6.19 -10.63
CA ARG A 488 17.60 4.78 -10.87
C ARG A 488 16.94 4.27 -12.13
N ASP A 489 17.62 3.35 -12.81
CA ASP A 489 17.10 2.57 -13.94
C ASP A 489 16.38 3.44 -14.97
N LEU A 490 16.94 4.63 -15.23
CA LEU A 490 16.29 5.68 -16.03
C LEU A 490 16.06 5.28 -17.49
N ASN A 491 16.74 4.24 -17.96
CA ASN A 491 16.58 3.72 -19.30
C ASN A 491 15.63 2.50 -19.35
N ASP A 492 15.17 1.98 -18.19
CA ASP A 492 14.22 0.89 -18.14
C ASP A 492 12.81 1.51 -18.10
N ASP A 493 12.18 1.65 -19.26
CA ASP A 493 10.88 2.30 -19.37
C ASP A 493 9.73 1.30 -19.20
N THR A 494 8.70 1.73 -18.46
CA THR A 494 7.41 1.03 -18.45
C THR A 494 6.37 1.87 -19.16
N TYR A 495 5.76 1.30 -20.19
CA TYR A 495 4.70 1.89 -21.00
C TYR A 495 3.34 1.42 -20.51
N PHE A 496 2.62 2.30 -19.82
CA PHE A 496 1.34 2.01 -19.18
C PHE A 496 0.17 2.26 -20.14
N PHE A 497 -0.79 1.35 -20.16
CA PHE A 497 -2.01 1.45 -20.95
C PHE A 497 -3.25 1.19 -20.10
N SER A 498 -4.31 1.96 -20.34
CA SER A 498 -5.65 1.80 -19.78
C SER A 498 -6.71 1.86 -20.87
N ASP A 499 -7.97 1.58 -20.52
CA ASP A 499 -9.13 1.66 -21.42
C ASP A 499 -9.42 3.08 -21.97
N GLN A 500 -8.71 4.10 -21.46
CA GLN A 500 -8.74 5.45 -22.03
C GLN A 500 -7.91 5.57 -23.32
N PHE A 501 -7.05 4.59 -23.64
CA PHE A 501 -6.15 4.66 -24.78
C PHE A 501 -6.90 4.84 -26.11
N SER A 502 -7.94 4.04 -26.34
CA SER A 502 -8.75 4.08 -27.55
C SER A 502 -9.48 5.40 -27.71
N GLU A 503 -9.95 5.98 -26.61
CA GLU A 503 -10.64 7.27 -26.60
C GLU A 503 -9.71 8.42 -26.98
N ILE A 504 -8.48 8.42 -26.45
CA ILE A 504 -7.47 9.45 -26.69
C ILE A 504 -7.00 9.42 -28.16
N VAL A 505 -6.69 8.24 -28.69
CA VAL A 505 -6.08 8.11 -30.03
C VAL A 505 -7.11 8.31 -31.15
N ALA A 506 -8.38 7.93 -30.94
CA ALA A 506 -9.45 8.17 -31.90
C ALA A 506 -9.64 9.67 -32.23
N ALA A 507 -9.08 10.58 -31.42
CA ALA A 507 -9.21 12.02 -31.55
C ALA A 507 -8.22 12.71 -32.52
N THR A 508 -7.20 12.03 -33.10
CA THR A 508 -6.27 12.44 -34.22
C THR A 508 -4.77 12.18 -33.98
N ASP A 509 -4.37 11.65 -32.82
CA ASP A 509 -2.95 11.51 -32.45
C ASP A 509 -2.38 10.10 -32.66
N THR A 510 -2.18 9.74 -33.92
CA THR A 510 -1.57 8.44 -34.28
C THR A 510 -0.12 8.29 -33.82
N ALA A 511 0.52 9.34 -33.29
CA ALA A 511 1.89 9.24 -32.77
C ALA A 511 1.96 8.32 -31.55
N ARG A 512 0.85 8.24 -30.78
CA ARG A 512 0.72 7.37 -29.60
C ARG A 512 0.66 5.87 -29.92
N GLN A 513 0.55 5.49 -31.19
CA GLN A 513 0.50 4.09 -31.62
C GLN A 513 1.88 3.53 -32.02
N SER A 514 2.97 4.19 -31.62
CA SER A 514 4.34 3.74 -31.90
C SER A 514 5.16 3.85 -30.63
N LEU A 515 5.43 2.70 -30.02
CA LEU A 515 6.43 2.62 -28.95
C LEU A 515 7.82 2.61 -29.59
N ARG A 516 8.75 3.34 -28.96
CA ARG A 516 10.13 3.45 -29.40
C ARG A 516 11.00 3.67 -28.18
N ASP A 517 11.61 2.61 -27.70
CA ASP A 517 12.81 2.69 -26.88
C ASP A 517 13.90 3.48 -27.65
N ARG A 518 14.53 4.46 -26.98
CA ARG A 518 15.56 5.34 -27.56
C ARG A 518 16.89 5.30 -26.81
N ASP A 519 16.94 4.62 -25.68
CA ASP A 519 18.01 4.61 -24.69
C ASP A 519 18.52 3.20 -24.37
N GLY A 520 17.83 2.16 -24.84
CA GLY A 520 18.01 0.76 -24.48
C GLY A 520 17.64 0.53 -23.02
N GLY A 521 17.63 -0.70 -22.54
CA GLY A 521 17.20 -0.97 -21.16
C GLY A 521 16.51 -2.32 -21.10
N THR A 522 15.74 -2.53 -20.03
CA THR A 522 14.73 -3.58 -19.98
C THR A 522 13.36 -2.91 -19.93
N ASP A 523 12.66 -2.93 -21.05
CA ASP A 523 11.43 -2.17 -21.24
C ASP A 523 10.20 -3.06 -21.12
N THR A 524 9.12 -2.49 -20.55
CA THR A 524 7.90 -3.21 -20.23
C THR A 524 6.68 -2.55 -20.85
N ILE A 525 5.82 -3.32 -21.52
CA ILE A 525 4.43 -2.91 -21.78
C ILE A 525 3.60 -3.38 -20.61
N ASN A 526 2.95 -2.44 -19.90
CA ASN A 526 2.02 -2.76 -18.83
C ASN A 526 0.59 -2.34 -19.21
N ALA A 527 -0.26 -3.33 -19.48
CA ALA A 527 -1.67 -3.16 -19.79
C ALA A 527 -2.60 -3.72 -18.71
N ALA A 528 -2.13 -3.79 -17.45
CA ALA A 528 -2.93 -4.31 -16.33
C ALA A 528 -4.26 -3.57 -16.12
N MET A 529 -4.34 -2.29 -16.52
CA MET A 529 -5.55 -1.46 -16.40
C MET A 529 -6.52 -1.63 -17.58
N VAL A 530 -6.28 -2.57 -18.50
CA VAL A 530 -7.11 -2.76 -19.69
C VAL A 530 -8.08 -3.91 -19.43
N THR A 531 -9.39 -3.66 -19.61
CA THR A 531 -10.43 -4.67 -19.34
C THR A 531 -10.81 -5.50 -20.56
N SER A 532 -10.27 -5.17 -21.73
CA SER A 532 -10.58 -5.83 -22.99
C SER A 532 -9.45 -6.72 -23.49
N ASP A 533 -9.81 -7.75 -24.27
CA ASP A 533 -8.86 -8.69 -24.88
C ASP A 533 -7.69 -7.96 -25.55
N THR A 534 -6.51 -8.24 -25.03
CA THR A 534 -5.23 -7.68 -25.38
C THR A 534 -4.36 -8.74 -26.04
N ARG A 535 -3.66 -8.35 -27.11
CA ARG A 535 -2.67 -9.19 -27.78
C ARG A 535 -1.34 -8.48 -27.80
N ILE A 536 -0.34 -9.02 -27.11
CA ILE A 536 1.03 -8.50 -27.15
C ILE A 536 1.94 -9.51 -27.84
N ASP A 537 2.59 -9.07 -28.93
CA ASP A 537 3.57 -9.88 -29.66
C ASP A 537 4.92 -9.18 -29.72
N LEU A 538 5.82 -9.54 -28.81
CA LEU A 538 7.15 -8.95 -28.68
C LEU A 538 8.06 -9.26 -29.88
N THR A 539 7.76 -10.33 -30.64
CA THR A 539 8.48 -10.63 -31.89
C THR A 539 8.24 -9.59 -33.00
N ALA A 540 7.18 -8.78 -32.84
CA ALA A 540 6.63 -7.88 -33.86
C ALA A 540 6.28 -8.57 -35.20
N MET A 541 6.09 -9.90 -35.20
CA MET A 541 5.69 -10.64 -36.42
C MET A 541 4.18 -10.54 -36.69
N THR A 542 3.38 -10.39 -35.63
CA THR A 542 1.95 -10.05 -35.71
C THR A 542 1.68 -8.69 -35.09
N VAL A 543 0.44 -8.21 -35.20
CA VAL A 543 0.06 -6.90 -34.70
C VAL A 543 -0.27 -7.01 -33.22
N THR A 544 0.41 -6.19 -32.41
CA THR A 544 0.02 -5.92 -31.02
C THR A 544 -1.25 -5.09 -30.99
N MET A 545 -2.24 -5.51 -30.20
CA MET A 545 -3.53 -4.86 -30.02
C MET A 545 -3.74 -4.60 -28.53
N ILE A 546 -3.92 -3.34 -28.14
CA ILE A 546 -4.25 -2.95 -26.75
C ILE A 546 -5.45 -2.02 -26.83
N ASP A 547 -6.48 -2.28 -26.02
CA ASP A 547 -7.75 -1.54 -26.02
C ASP A 547 -8.29 -1.34 -27.47
N GLY A 548 -8.35 -2.45 -28.21
CA GLY A 548 -8.83 -2.46 -29.60
C GLY A 548 -7.98 -1.68 -30.63
N LEU A 549 -6.83 -1.12 -30.24
CA LEU A 549 -5.95 -0.34 -31.11
C LEU A 549 -4.64 -1.06 -31.43
N ALA A 550 -4.24 -0.97 -32.71
CA ALA A 550 -2.96 -1.48 -33.16
C ALA A 550 -1.80 -0.62 -32.66
N ILE A 551 -0.82 -1.25 -32.04
CA ILE A 551 0.45 -0.63 -31.63
C ILE A 551 1.57 -1.17 -32.52
N ASN A 552 2.41 -0.26 -33.00
CA ASN A 552 3.59 -0.62 -33.79
C ASN A 552 4.78 -0.83 -32.85
N LEU A 553 5.18 -2.09 -32.69
CA LEU A 553 6.41 -2.47 -32.00
C LEU A 553 7.57 -2.63 -32.99
N ILE A 554 8.78 -2.50 -32.48
CA ILE A 554 10.02 -2.84 -33.17
C ILE A 554 10.60 -4.04 -32.43
N ALA A 555 10.89 -5.13 -33.15
CA ALA A 555 11.40 -6.35 -32.54
C ALA A 555 12.70 -6.11 -31.74
N GLY A 556 12.76 -6.67 -30.53
CA GLY A 556 13.91 -6.58 -29.62
C GLY A 556 14.12 -5.19 -29.00
N GLN A 557 13.04 -4.43 -28.80
CA GLN A 557 13.03 -3.15 -28.08
C GLN A 557 12.16 -3.16 -26.82
N ILE A 558 11.41 -4.24 -26.60
CA ILE A 558 10.54 -4.41 -25.44
C ILE A 558 10.70 -5.86 -25.01
N GLU A 559 11.11 -6.07 -23.78
CA GLU A 559 11.46 -7.38 -23.24
C GLU A 559 10.32 -7.98 -22.43
N ASN A 560 9.48 -7.15 -21.82
CA ASN A 560 8.46 -7.60 -20.87
C ASN A 560 7.06 -7.15 -21.27
N ALA A 561 6.06 -7.96 -20.89
CA ALA A 561 4.66 -7.68 -21.15
C ALA A 561 3.77 -8.12 -19.98
N VAL A 562 2.85 -7.26 -19.61
CA VAL A 562 1.80 -7.47 -18.62
C VAL A 562 0.45 -7.16 -19.29
N THR A 563 -0.52 -8.05 -19.19
CA THR A 563 -1.89 -7.83 -19.67
C THR A 563 -2.90 -7.77 -18.53
N GLY A 564 -4.19 -7.63 -18.84
CA GLY A 564 -5.21 -7.06 -17.96
C GLY A 564 -6.29 -8.06 -17.54
N ASP A 565 -7.55 -7.63 -17.61
CA ASP A 565 -8.70 -8.45 -17.19
C ASP A 565 -9.38 -9.19 -18.37
N GLY A 566 -8.81 -9.12 -19.58
CA GLY A 566 -9.35 -9.70 -20.81
C GLY A 566 -8.88 -11.12 -21.07
N ASP A 567 -9.49 -11.81 -22.04
CA ASP A 567 -8.97 -13.11 -22.50
C ASP A 567 -7.78 -12.87 -23.45
N ASP A 568 -6.58 -12.81 -22.89
CA ASP A 568 -5.42 -12.20 -23.50
C ASP A 568 -4.53 -13.20 -24.27
N ILE A 569 -3.69 -12.67 -25.17
CA ILE A 569 -2.69 -13.46 -25.90
C ILE A 569 -1.31 -12.81 -25.83
N LEU A 570 -0.38 -13.46 -25.15
CA LEU A 570 1.02 -13.03 -25.07
C LEU A 570 1.94 -13.91 -25.90
N ILE A 571 2.93 -13.27 -26.54
CA ILE A 571 3.98 -13.93 -27.31
C ILE A 571 5.31 -13.25 -26.99
N GLY A 572 6.19 -13.98 -26.31
CA GLY A 572 7.59 -13.58 -26.09
C GLY A 572 8.43 -13.62 -27.37
N ASP A 573 9.63 -13.05 -27.32
CA ASP A 573 10.59 -13.07 -28.42
C ASP A 573 11.74 -14.07 -28.21
N ASP A 574 12.89 -13.88 -28.87
CA ASP A 574 14.04 -14.78 -28.68
C ASP A 574 14.90 -14.37 -27.44
N GLY A 575 14.52 -13.29 -26.74
CA GLY A 575 15.15 -12.80 -25.52
C GLY A 575 14.66 -13.52 -24.25
N ASP A 576 15.13 -13.06 -23.09
CA ASP A 576 14.62 -13.52 -21.79
C ASP A 576 13.48 -12.56 -21.40
N ASN A 577 12.23 -13.02 -21.45
CA ASN A 577 11.05 -12.18 -21.23
C ASN A 577 10.41 -12.40 -19.86
N LEU A 578 9.84 -11.34 -19.26
CA LEU A 578 8.82 -11.45 -18.20
C LEU A 578 7.43 -11.28 -18.83
N LEU A 579 6.60 -12.31 -18.72
CA LEU A 579 5.25 -12.36 -19.30
C LEU A 579 4.23 -12.68 -18.20
N TYR A 580 3.34 -11.73 -17.92
CA TYR A 580 2.26 -11.88 -16.95
C TYR A 580 0.92 -11.64 -17.65
N SER A 581 0.03 -12.64 -17.71
CA SER A 581 -1.21 -12.50 -18.47
C SER A 581 -2.39 -11.93 -17.68
N GLY A 582 -2.32 -11.89 -16.35
CA GLY A 582 -3.29 -11.15 -15.54
C GLY A 582 -4.52 -11.98 -15.21
N ARG A 583 -5.71 -11.45 -15.45
CA ARG A 583 -6.98 -12.15 -15.23
C ARG A 583 -7.63 -12.45 -16.58
N GLY A 584 -8.39 -13.54 -16.64
CA GLY A 584 -9.08 -13.95 -17.86
C GLY A 584 -8.69 -15.36 -18.26
N ASP A 585 -9.27 -15.89 -19.33
CA ASP A 585 -8.86 -17.20 -19.85
C ASP A 585 -7.75 -17.00 -20.92
N ASP A 586 -6.49 -16.99 -20.49
CA ASP A 586 -5.38 -16.49 -21.29
C ASP A 586 -4.65 -17.55 -22.13
N ILE A 587 -3.96 -17.08 -23.18
CA ILE A 587 -3.04 -17.91 -23.97
C ILE A 587 -1.67 -17.27 -24.04
N VAL A 588 -0.68 -17.91 -23.40
CA VAL A 588 0.73 -17.54 -23.57
C VAL A 588 1.42 -18.51 -24.51
N ILE A 589 1.98 -17.98 -25.60
CA ILE A 589 2.71 -18.77 -26.60
C ILE A 589 4.20 -18.78 -26.25
N ALA A 590 4.73 -19.97 -26.01
CA ALA A 590 6.12 -20.18 -25.61
C ALA A 590 7.12 -19.60 -26.62
N SER A 591 8.00 -18.75 -26.11
CA SER A 591 9.28 -18.33 -26.68
C SER A 591 10.42 -19.28 -26.27
N PHE A 592 11.62 -19.09 -26.82
CA PHE A 592 12.78 -19.93 -26.52
C PHE A 592 13.93 -19.11 -25.90
N GLY A 593 13.63 -18.40 -24.81
CA GLY A 593 14.57 -17.74 -23.88
C GLY A 593 14.52 -18.35 -22.46
N ALA A 594 15.21 -17.71 -21.50
CA ALA A 594 15.03 -17.98 -20.07
C ALA A 594 13.87 -17.16 -19.50
N ASP A 595 12.68 -17.42 -20.00
CA ASP A 595 11.48 -16.61 -19.71
C ASP A 595 10.93 -16.87 -18.30
N ILE A 596 10.30 -15.86 -17.72
CA ILE A 596 9.44 -15.99 -16.54
C ILE A 596 8.01 -15.74 -17.01
N VAL A 597 7.16 -16.75 -16.87
CA VAL A 597 5.80 -16.73 -17.40
C VAL A 597 4.81 -17.10 -16.30
N ASP A 598 3.80 -16.27 -16.14
CA ASP A 598 2.72 -16.44 -15.18
C ASP A 598 1.38 -16.25 -15.90
N GLY A 599 0.50 -17.26 -15.78
CA GLY A 599 -0.85 -17.22 -16.35
C GLY A 599 -1.84 -16.41 -15.52
N GLY A 600 -1.54 -16.14 -14.26
CA GLY A 600 -2.40 -15.36 -13.38
C GLY A 600 -3.69 -16.09 -12.98
N ALA A 601 -4.83 -15.40 -13.06
CA ALA A 601 -6.10 -15.89 -12.56
C ALA A 601 -7.11 -16.14 -13.69
N GLY A 602 -7.53 -17.39 -13.83
CA GLY A 602 -8.54 -17.79 -14.80
C GLY A 602 -8.33 -19.23 -15.22
N ILE A 603 -8.62 -19.55 -16.47
CA ILE A 603 -8.28 -20.85 -17.07
C ILE A 603 -7.28 -20.64 -18.19
N ASP A 604 -6.01 -20.85 -17.88
CA ASP A 604 -4.92 -20.41 -18.74
C ASP A 604 -4.28 -21.55 -19.52
N ILE A 605 -3.79 -21.22 -20.72
CA ILE A 605 -3.14 -22.16 -21.65
C ILE A 605 -1.72 -21.70 -21.97
N TYR A 606 -0.74 -22.51 -21.56
CA TYR A 606 0.64 -22.37 -22.05
C TYR A 606 0.84 -23.17 -23.34
N GLN A 607 0.94 -22.49 -24.48
CA GLN A 607 1.03 -23.10 -25.80
C GLN A 607 2.49 -23.26 -26.27
N ILE A 608 2.92 -24.50 -26.45
CA ILE A 608 4.25 -24.87 -26.91
C ILE A 608 4.17 -25.44 -28.33
N ASN A 609 4.73 -24.71 -29.30
CA ASN A 609 4.72 -25.09 -30.73
C ASN A 609 5.72 -26.22 -31.07
N ALA A 610 5.87 -27.21 -30.19
CA ALA A 610 6.72 -28.37 -30.33
C ALA A 610 6.03 -29.61 -29.75
N PRO A 611 6.29 -30.83 -30.27
CA PRO A 611 5.72 -32.03 -29.68
C PRO A 611 6.29 -32.27 -28.28
N LEU A 612 5.50 -32.82 -27.35
CA LEU A 612 5.92 -33.07 -25.96
C LEU A 612 7.24 -33.86 -25.88
N SER A 613 7.44 -34.80 -26.80
CA SER A 613 8.67 -35.60 -26.91
C SER A 613 9.97 -34.81 -27.19
N SER A 614 9.86 -33.53 -27.53
CA SER A 614 10.99 -32.63 -27.81
C SER A 614 11.25 -31.58 -26.72
N VAL A 615 10.47 -31.63 -25.64
CA VAL A 615 10.51 -30.69 -24.52
C VAL A 615 11.08 -31.40 -23.29
N GLN A 616 11.89 -30.69 -22.51
CA GLN A 616 12.34 -31.07 -21.18
C GLN A 616 11.52 -30.30 -20.16
N ILE A 617 10.98 -31.00 -19.16
CA ILE A 617 10.12 -30.42 -18.14
C ILE A 617 10.61 -30.91 -16.78
N PHE A 618 10.82 -29.99 -15.85
CA PHE A 618 11.11 -30.25 -14.44
C PHE A 618 10.17 -29.44 -13.56
N LEU A 619 10.19 -29.70 -12.25
CA LEU A 619 9.55 -28.87 -11.25
C LEU A 619 10.63 -28.15 -10.44
N SER A 620 10.42 -26.88 -10.13
CA SER A 620 11.23 -26.14 -9.16
C SER A 620 10.93 -26.60 -7.73
N GLU A 621 11.64 -26.03 -6.75
CA GLU A 621 11.36 -26.28 -5.32
C GLU A 621 10.02 -25.68 -4.89
N THR A 622 9.62 -24.55 -5.48
CA THR A 622 8.30 -23.90 -5.30
C THR A 622 7.17 -24.66 -6.02
N GLY A 623 7.51 -25.59 -6.91
CA GLY A 623 6.57 -26.40 -7.66
C GLY A 623 6.21 -25.84 -9.03
N ASP A 624 6.88 -24.80 -9.51
CA ASP A 624 6.69 -24.22 -10.85
C ASP A 624 7.29 -25.14 -11.92
N PHE A 625 6.76 -25.05 -13.14
CA PHE A 625 7.31 -25.83 -14.25
C PHE A 625 8.56 -25.15 -14.82
N LEU A 626 9.65 -25.92 -14.94
CA LEU A 626 10.84 -25.51 -15.69
C LEU A 626 10.81 -26.17 -17.06
N ILE A 627 10.52 -25.41 -18.10
CA ILE A 627 10.24 -25.93 -19.45
C ILE A 627 11.33 -25.48 -20.44
N SER A 628 11.83 -26.40 -21.27
CA SER A 628 12.83 -26.08 -22.28
C SER A 628 12.73 -26.97 -23.52
N LEU A 629 13.03 -26.46 -24.70
CA LEU A 629 13.38 -27.34 -25.83
C LEU A 629 14.72 -28.04 -25.58
N LEU A 630 14.90 -29.23 -26.15
CA LEU A 630 16.19 -29.92 -26.11
C LEU A 630 17.35 -29.01 -26.57
N ASN A 631 18.24 -28.65 -25.63
CA ASN A 631 19.38 -27.74 -25.78
C ASN A 631 19.05 -26.22 -25.80
N SER A 632 17.95 -25.79 -25.19
CA SER A 632 17.64 -24.38 -24.92
C SER A 632 17.84 -24.01 -23.44
N LEU A 633 17.58 -22.75 -23.09
CA LEU A 633 17.40 -22.30 -21.70
C LEU A 633 16.03 -22.75 -21.16
N PHE A 634 15.87 -22.77 -19.84
CA PHE A 634 14.61 -23.10 -19.19
C PHE A 634 13.82 -21.82 -18.93
N ALA A 635 12.56 -21.84 -19.36
CA ALA A 635 11.55 -20.90 -18.88
C ALA A 635 10.98 -21.42 -17.54
N THR A 636 10.65 -20.49 -16.65
CA THR A 636 9.87 -20.74 -15.43
C THR A 636 8.43 -20.41 -15.73
N VAL A 637 7.52 -21.37 -15.50
CA VAL A 637 6.12 -21.28 -15.90
C VAL A 637 5.24 -21.63 -14.70
N ALA A 638 4.44 -20.66 -14.24
CA ALA A 638 3.56 -20.76 -13.09
C ALA A 638 2.11 -20.42 -13.47
N ASN A 639 1.15 -20.88 -12.65
CA ASN A 639 -0.28 -20.55 -12.76
C ASN A 639 -0.89 -20.80 -14.15
N PHE A 640 -0.80 -22.05 -14.64
CA PHE A 640 -1.51 -22.50 -15.85
C PHE A 640 -2.30 -23.76 -15.55
N GLU A 641 -3.53 -23.85 -16.05
CA GLU A 641 -4.40 -25.02 -15.93
C GLU A 641 -4.09 -26.04 -17.03
N PHE A 642 -3.69 -25.58 -18.22
CA PHE A 642 -3.49 -26.41 -19.40
C PHE A 642 -2.19 -26.12 -20.16
N PHE A 643 -1.61 -27.18 -20.70
CA PHE A 643 -0.44 -27.13 -21.58
C PHE A 643 -0.80 -27.70 -22.96
N HIS A 644 -0.59 -26.90 -24.00
CA HIS A 644 -0.88 -27.28 -25.38
C HIS A 644 0.42 -27.49 -26.17
N PHE A 645 0.79 -28.75 -26.38
CA PHE A 645 1.89 -29.15 -27.25
C PHE A 645 1.41 -29.39 -28.69
N ALA A 646 2.32 -29.37 -29.66
CA ALA A 646 1.96 -29.58 -31.07
C ALA A 646 1.26 -30.93 -31.39
N ASP A 647 1.35 -31.91 -30.49
CA ASP A 647 0.77 -33.25 -30.62
C ASP A 647 -0.21 -33.65 -29.51
N ILE A 648 -0.35 -32.87 -28.43
CA ILE A 648 -1.21 -33.19 -27.29
C ILE A 648 -1.57 -31.95 -26.44
N GLU A 649 -2.75 -31.97 -25.84
CA GLU A 649 -3.16 -31.06 -24.77
C GLU A 649 -3.25 -31.84 -23.46
N ILE A 650 -2.74 -31.28 -22.37
CA ILE A 650 -2.65 -31.94 -21.07
C ILE A 650 -2.90 -30.94 -19.94
N SER A 651 -3.63 -31.35 -18.89
CA SER A 651 -3.80 -30.52 -17.70
C SER A 651 -2.48 -30.37 -16.94
N ALA A 652 -2.30 -29.26 -16.23
CA ALA A 652 -1.13 -29.04 -15.38
C ALA A 652 -1.00 -30.12 -14.29
N ALA A 653 -2.11 -30.57 -13.71
CA ALA A 653 -2.14 -31.65 -12.73
C ALA A 653 -1.60 -32.97 -13.30
N ASP A 654 -2.06 -33.36 -14.50
CA ASP A 654 -1.59 -34.57 -15.17
C ASP A 654 -0.13 -34.45 -15.61
N LEU A 655 0.28 -33.27 -16.09
CA LEU A 655 1.66 -33.01 -16.48
C LEU A 655 2.59 -33.11 -15.27
N ARG A 656 2.23 -32.48 -14.14
CA ARG A 656 2.97 -32.55 -12.87
C ARG A 656 3.13 -34.01 -12.41
N ALA A 657 2.03 -34.77 -12.37
CA ALA A 657 2.07 -36.19 -12.01
C ALA A 657 2.98 -37.02 -12.93
N SER A 658 3.01 -36.70 -14.23
CA SER A 658 3.90 -37.38 -15.19
C SER A 658 5.40 -37.10 -14.91
N VAL A 659 5.73 -35.87 -14.54
CA VAL A 659 7.10 -35.42 -14.22
C VAL A 659 7.59 -36.05 -12.91
N GLU A 660 6.77 -36.06 -11.86
CA GLU A 660 7.11 -36.63 -10.55
C GLU A 660 7.30 -38.15 -10.59
N THR A 661 6.42 -38.86 -11.32
CA THR A 661 6.43 -40.33 -11.34
C THR A 661 7.35 -40.92 -12.42
N GLY A 662 7.82 -40.09 -13.36
CA GLY A 662 8.56 -40.51 -14.55
C GLY A 662 7.73 -41.42 -15.48
N THR A 663 6.40 -41.40 -15.37
CA THR A 663 5.49 -42.13 -16.25
C THR A 663 5.12 -41.28 -17.48
N PRO A 664 4.97 -41.87 -18.68
CA PRO A 664 4.60 -41.11 -19.86
C PRO A 664 3.20 -40.50 -19.69
N ALA A 665 3.08 -39.22 -20.03
CA ALA A 665 1.84 -38.46 -20.02
C ALA A 665 0.67 -39.22 -20.71
N PRO A 666 -0.55 -39.17 -20.15
CA PRO A 666 -1.72 -39.79 -20.78
C PRO A 666 -1.91 -39.25 -22.20
N THR A 667 -2.22 -40.12 -23.17
CA THR A 667 -2.22 -39.77 -24.62
C THR A 667 -3.61 -39.47 -25.19
N ASP A 668 -4.66 -39.48 -24.36
CA ASP A 668 -6.02 -39.22 -24.83
C ASP A 668 -6.36 -37.74 -24.64
N PRO A 669 -6.89 -37.05 -25.68
CA PRO A 669 -7.33 -35.66 -25.54
C PRO A 669 -8.45 -35.58 -24.49
N VAL A 670 -8.38 -34.55 -23.65
CA VAL A 670 -9.42 -34.26 -22.65
C VAL A 670 -10.70 -33.87 -23.41
N ASP A 671 -11.78 -34.64 -23.21
CA ASP A 671 -13.12 -34.31 -23.72
C ASP A 671 -13.72 -33.28 -22.74
N PRO A 672 -14.22 -32.11 -23.17
CA PRO A 672 -14.81 -31.14 -22.26
C PRO A 672 -15.95 -31.79 -21.47
N GLU A 673 -15.97 -31.59 -20.15
CA GLU A 673 -16.92 -32.27 -19.26
C GLU A 673 -18.38 -32.12 -19.74
N PRO A 674 -19.18 -33.19 -19.75
CA PRO A 674 -20.61 -33.07 -19.99
C PRO A 674 -21.32 -32.55 -18.73
N ASP A 675 -22.28 -31.64 -18.94
CA ASP A 675 -23.22 -31.07 -17.94
C ASP A 675 -23.56 -32.04 -16.78
N PRO A 676 -23.66 -31.54 -15.53
CA PRO A 676 -23.85 -32.41 -14.37
C PRO A 676 -25.17 -33.18 -14.43
N GLU A 677 -25.10 -34.52 -14.43
CA GLU A 677 -26.25 -35.39 -14.21
C GLU A 677 -26.70 -35.38 -12.73
N PRO A 678 -28.00 -35.59 -12.45
CA PRO A 678 -28.60 -35.30 -11.14
C PRO A 678 -28.22 -36.31 -10.06
N GLU A 679 -28.14 -35.82 -8.82
CA GLU A 679 -27.66 -36.50 -7.60
C GLU A 679 -28.15 -37.96 -7.36
N PRO A 680 -27.29 -38.86 -6.85
CA PRO A 680 -27.67 -40.21 -6.46
C PRO A 680 -28.26 -40.28 -5.03
N GLN A 681 -29.25 -41.15 -4.84
CA GLN A 681 -29.90 -41.44 -3.56
C GLN A 681 -29.00 -42.26 -2.60
N PRO A 682 -29.21 -42.17 -1.26
CA PRO A 682 -28.30 -42.74 -0.27
C PRO A 682 -28.43 -44.27 -0.13
N GLU A 683 -27.29 -44.95 0.02
CA GLU A 683 -27.16 -46.39 0.31
C GLU A 683 -27.19 -46.71 1.84
N PRO A 684 -27.51 -47.97 2.24
CA PRO A 684 -27.83 -48.31 3.62
C PRO A 684 -26.64 -48.79 4.48
N GLU A 685 -26.76 -48.60 5.80
CA GLU A 685 -25.77 -48.87 6.87
C GLU A 685 -25.19 -50.31 6.92
N PRO A 686 -23.92 -50.49 7.37
CA PRO A 686 -23.25 -51.79 7.44
C PRO A 686 -23.51 -52.58 8.75
N GLN A 687 -23.39 -53.92 8.67
CA GLN A 687 -23.51 -54.88 9.77
C GLN A 687 -22.13 -55.19 10.42
N PRO A 688 -22.08 -55.67 11.69
CA PRO A 688 -20.82 -55.79 12.46
C PRO A 688 -20.07 -57.11 12.21
N GLU A 689 -18.74 -57.06 12.26
CA GLU A 689 -17.81 -58.19 12.12
C GLU A 689 -17.56 -58.95 13.45
N PRO A 690 -17.13 -60.23 13.41
CA PRO A 690 -16.99 -61.09 14.60
C PRO A 690 -15.56 -61.19 15.17
N GLU A 691 -15.48 -61.45 16.48
CA GLU A 691 -14.28 -61.59 17.34
C GLU A 691 -13.30 -62.75 16.95
N PRO A 692 -11.99 -62.64 17.26
CA PRO A 692 -10.98 -63.65 16.91
C PRO A 692 -10.73 -64.71 18.01
N GLU A 693 -10.27 -65.91 17.58
CA GLU A 693 -9.87 -67.07 18.40
C GLU A 693 -8.43 -66.95 18.97
N PRO A 694 -8.05 -67.69 20.05
CA PRO A 694 -6.80 -67.46 20.79
C PRO A 694 -5.62 -68.34 20.34
N GLU A 695 -4.40 -67.78 20.39
CA GLU A 695 -3.12 -68.47 20.13
C GLU A 695 -2.44 -69.01 21.42
N PRO A 696 -1.54 -70.02 21.32
CA PRO A 696 -1.04 -70.80 22.47
C PRO A 696 0.28 -70.31 23.09
N GLU A 697 0.51 -70.70 24.36
CA GLU A 697 1.64 -70.37 25.25
C GLU A 697 3.04 -70.85 24.76
N PRO A 698 4.15 -70.17 25.16
CA PRO A 698 5.51 -70.54 24.76
C PRO A 698 6.27 -71.44 25.77
N GLU A 699 7.20 -72.27 25.26
CA GLU A 699 8.20 -73.05 26.03
C GLU A 699 9.55 -72.29 26.19
N PRO A 700 10.44 -72.65 27.15
CA PRO A 700 11.38 -71.71 27.78
C PRO A 700 12.87 -71.81 27.37
N GLN A 701 13.53 -70.63 27.45
CA GLN A 701 14.92 -70.31 27.87
C GLN A 701 16.13 -70.82 27.03
N PRO A 702 17.22 -70.01 26.86
CA PRO A 702 18.18 -69.71 27.94
C PRO A 702 18.68 -68.26 28.04
N GLU A 703 19.17 -67.94 29.25
CA GLU A 703 19.71 -66.66 29.73
C GLU A 703 20.96 -66.16 28.95
N PRO A 704 21.10 -64.84 28.73
CA PRO A 704 22.28 -64.26 28.11
C PRO A 704 23.40 -63.90 29.12
N GLU A 705 24.63 -63.90 28.61
CA GLU A 705 25.85 -63.37 29.25
C GLU A 705 25.76 -61.84 29.44
N PRO A 706 26.53 -61.22 30.37
CA PRO A 706 26.36 -59.81 30.69
C PRO A 706 27.00 -58.90 29.64
N GLU A 707 26.16 -58.09 29.00
CA GLU A 707 26.54 -56.97 28.12
C GLU A 707 26.71 -55.66 28.91
N PRO A 708 27.48 -54.68 28.37
CA PRO A 708 27.92 -53.50 29.10
C PRO A 708 26.78 -52.51 29.36
N GLU A 709 26.94 -51.66 30.37
CA GLU A 709 25.96 -50.64 30.79
C GLU A 709 25.50 -49.79 29.58
N PRO A 710 24.18 -49.60 29.40
CA PRO A 710 23.64 -48.79 28.31
C PRO A 710 23.90 -47.30 28.59
N GLU A 711 24.20 -46.56 27.52
CA GLU A 711 24.12 -45.10 27.49
C GLU A 711 22.69 -44.66 27.85
N PRO A 712 22.50 -43.49 28.49
CA PRO A 712 21.16 -43.02 28.86
C PRO A 712 20.28 -42.88 27.61
N GLU A 713 19.09 -43.46 27.66
CA GLU A 713 18.07 -43.27 26.62
C GLU A 713 17.68 -41.78 26.56
N PRO A 714 17.45 -41.21 25.35
CA PRO A 714 16.85 -39.88 25.24
C PRO A 714 15.46 -39.89 25.87
N GLU A 715 15.10 -38.81 26.56
CA GLU A 715 13.77 -38.66 27.17
C GLU A 715 12.67 -38.77 26.08
N PRO A 716 11.51 -39.36 26.39
CA PRO A 716 10.42 -39.44 25.43
C PRO A 716 9.93 -38.03 25.10
N GLU A 717 9.79 -37.72 23.81
CA GLU A 717 9.12 -36.49 23.35
C GLU A 717 7.67 -36.45 23.86
N PRO A 718 7.11 -35.25 24.14
CA PRO A 718 5.75 -35.13 24.66
C PRO A 718 4.73 -35.83 23.74
N GLU A 719 3.84 -36.64 24.32
CA GLU A 719 2.71 -37.24 23.60
C GLU A 719 1.60 -36.19 23.43
N PHE A 720 1.50 -35.58 22.25
CA PHE A 720 0.36 -34.74 21.88
C PHE A 720 -0.91 -35.61 21.68
N GLY A 721 -2.04 -35.15 22.24
CA GLY A 721 -3.36 -35.77 22.14
C GLY A 721 -3.95 -35.70 20.73
N ASN A 722 -3.93 -34.52 20.08
CA ASN A 722 -4.35 -34.36 18.68
C ASN A 722 -3.33 -33.58 17.85
N VAL A 723 -3.37 -33.79 16.53
CA VAL A 723 -2.53 -33.09 15.55
C VAL A 723 -3.42 -32.53 14.45
N TYR A 724 -3.35 -31.22 14.24
CA TYR A 724 -4.03 -30.47 13.17
C TYR A 724 -2.96 -29.90 12.23
N ILE A 725 -3.19 -30.03 10.92
CA ILE A 725 -2.28 -29.57 9.87
C ILE A 725 -3.12 -28.92 8.77
N GLY A 726 -2.95 -27.63 8.57
CA GLY A 726 -3.59 -26.85 7.51
C GLY A 726 -2.88 -26.97 6.16
N ASP A 727 -3.40 -26.26 5.16
CA ASP A 727 -2.94 -26.31 3.78
C ASP A 727 -2.24 -25.02 3.30
N ARG A 728 -2.64 -24.43 2.17
CA ARG A 728 -2.06 -23.18 1.64
C ARG A 728 -3.05 -22.01 1.67
N GLY A 729 -4.25 -22.22 2.20
CA GLY A 729 -5.24 -21.17 2.38
C GLY A 729 -5.51 -20.93 3.86
N ASP A 730 -6.24 -19.87 4.13
CA ASP A 730 -6.57 -19.42 5.48
C ASP A 730 -7.36 -20.48 6.27
N ASP A 731 -6.69 -21.05 7.27
CA ASP A 731 -7.21 -22.11 8.10
C ASP A 731 -7.74 -21.58 9.44
N THR A 732 -8.77 -22.24 9.97
CA THR A 732 -9.27 -21.95 11.33
C THR A 732 -9.34 -23.23 12.15
N TYR A 733 -8.42 -23.37 13.11
CA TYR A 733 -8.37 -24.51 14.02
C TYR A 733 -8.58 -24.11 15.48
N ARG A 734 -9.32 -24.95 16.21
CA ARG A 734 -9.44 -24.86 17.66
C ARG A 734 -9.15 -26.23 18.27
N GLY A 735 -8.14 -26.25 19.13
CA GLY A 735 -7.75 -27.36 19.98
C GLY A 735 -8.80 -27.71 21.04
N THR A 736 -8.38 -28.57 21.95
CA THR A 736 -9.24 -29.31 22.87
C THR A 736 -9.03 -28.87 24.31
N ALA A 737 -8.86 -29.82 25.23
CA ALA A 737 -8.47 -29.55 26.61
C ALA A 737 -7.33 -30.49 27.03
N GLU A 738 -6.67 -31.06 26.01
CA GLU A 738 -5.52 -31.96 26.07
C GLU A 738 -4.43 -31.29 25.23
N ASN A 739 -3.16 -31.59 25.50
CA ASN A 739 -2.02 -31.08 24.75
C ASN A 739 -2.15 -31.37 23.25
N ASP A 740 -2.24 -30.35 22.42
CA ASP A 740 -2.47 -30.42 20.98
C ASP A 740 -1.25 -29.90 20.21
N ARG A 741 -1.09 -30.38 18.97
CA ARG A 741 -0.18 -29.79 17.98
C ARG A 741 -0.98 -29.21 16.83
N ILE A 742 -0.85 -27.93 16.58
CA ILE A 742 -1.58 -27.21 15.53
C ILE A 742 -0.57 -26.56 14.60
N VAL A 743 -0.65 -26.85 13.30
CA VAL A 743 0.18 -26.23 12.26
C VAL A 743 -0.73 -25.62 11.21
N GLY A 744 -0.62 -24.31 10.98
CA GLY A 744 -1.42 -23.54 10.03
C GLY A 744 -0.99 -23.83 8.58
N GLY A 745 0.26 -23.53 8.23
CA GLY A 745 0.81 -23.87 6.92
C GLY A 745 1.16 -22.63 6.13
N SER A 746 0.47 -22.36 5.03
CA SER A 746 0.55 -21.05 4.37
C SER A 746 -0.86 -20.46 4.30
N GLY A 747 -1.01 -19.14 4.34
CA GLY A 747 -2.32 -18.48 4.45
C GLY A 747 -2.40 -17.67 5.75
N HIS A 748 -3.50 -16.94 5.95
CA HIS A 748 -3.76 -16.16 7.15
C HIS A 748 -4.56 -16.98 8.15
N ASP A 749 -3.88 -17.63 9.09
CA ASP A 749 -4.46 -18.66 9.91
C ASP A 749 -5.00 -18.13 11.24
N THR A 750 -6.12 -18.68 11.72
CA THR A 750 -6.65 -18.44 13.06
C THR A 750 -6.61 -19.71 13.89
N LEU A 751 -5.61 -19.82 14.76
CA LEU A 751 -5.32 -21.04 15.52
C LEU A 751 -5.48 -20.80 17.03
N GLY A 752 -6.08 -21.76 17.75
CA GLY A 752 -6.25 -21.65 19.21
C GLY A 752 -6.14 -22.97 19.96
N GLY A 753 -5.27 -23.07 20.98
CA GLY A 753 -4.98 -24.29 21.75
C GLY A 753 -6.03 -24.63 22.82
N ARG A 754 -6.42 -23.61 23.60
CA ARG A 754 -7.44 -23.59 24.66
C ARG A 754 -6.97 -24.03 26.04
N SER A 755 -6.76 -25.31 26.30
CA SER A 755 -6.30 -25.79 27.62
C SER A 755 -5.42 -27.00 27.40
N GLY A 756 -4.36 -27.13 28.18
CA GLY A 756 -3.33 -28.14 27.95
C GLY A 756 -2.03 -27.47 27.50
N GLU A 757 -0.91 -28.21 27.53
CA GLU A 757 0.37 -27.66 27.05
C GLU A 757 0.48 -27.89 25.54
N ASP A 758 0.15 -26.87 24.75
CA ASP A 758 -0.04 -26.92 23.31
C ASP A 758 1.20 -26.44 22.53
N LEU A 759 1.35 -26.93 21.30
CA LEU A 759 2.33 -26.44 20.32
C LEU A 759 1.58 -25.90 19.10
N ILE A 760 1.67 -24.60 18.87
CA ILE A 760 1.00 -23.89 17.78
C ILE A 760 2.06 -23.25 16.87
N ASP A 761 1.95 -23.49 15.58
CA ASP A 761 2.84 -23.00 14.52
C ASP A 761 1.97 -22.42 13.40
N GLY A 762 2.01 -21.10 13.21
CA GLY A 762 1.22 -20.39 12.20
C GLY A 762 1.69 -20.74 10.79
N GLY A 763 2.98 -20.51 10.53
CA GLY A 763 3.60 -20.88 9.27
C GLY A 763 3.90 -19.66 8.43
N ALA A 764 3.29 -19.50 7.27
CA ALA A 764 3.53 -18.35 6.40
C ALA A 764 2.24 -17.60 6.10
N GLY A 765 2.23 -16.29 6.32
CA GLY A 765 1.06 -15.43 6.26
C GLY A 765 0.90 -14.70 7.59
N ASN A 766 -0.02 -13.75 7.65
CA ASN A 766 -0.31 -12.99 8.86
C ASN A 766 -1.31 -13.76 9.72
N ASP A 767 -0.82 -14.37 10.80
CA ASP A 767 -1.57 -15.34 11.59
C ASP A 767 -2.12 -14.74 12.90
N ASN A 768 -3.20 -15.32 13.42
CA ASN A 768 -3.78 -15.00 14.72
C ASN A 768 -3.81 -16.24 15.60
N LEU A 769 -2.89 -16.27 16.56
CA LEU A 769 -2.54 -17.46 17.34
C LEU A 769 -2.82 -17.24 18.83
N VAL A 770 -3.52 -18.19 19.46
CA VAL A 770 -3.86 -18.14 20.89
C VAL A 770 -3.47 -19.46 21.57
N GLY A 771 -2.56 -19.43 22.54
CA GLY A 771 -2.18 -20.57 23.39
C GLY A 771 -3.39 -21.06 24.19
N GLY A 772 -3.73 -20.35 25.26
CA GLY A 772 -4.89 -20.66 26.09
C GLY A 772 -4.52 -20.78 27.57
N ASP A 773 -5.10 -21.76 28.26
CA ASP A 773 -4.74 -22.10 29.64
C ASP A 773 -3.62 -23.15 29.66
N ASP A 774 -2.74 -23.11 30.66
CA ASP A 774 -1.54 -23.95 30.83
C ASP A 774 -0.37 -23.49 29.92
N ASN A 775 0.78 -24.17 29.97
CA ASN A 775 2.02 -23.65 29.41
C ASN A 775 2.19 -24.03 27.93
N ASP A 776 2.15 -23.05 27.05
CA ASP A 776 2.10 -23.22 25.60
C ASP A 776 3.38 -22.78 24.88
N VAL A 777 3.55 -23.29 23.66
CA VAL A 777 4.54 -22.80 22.69
C VAL A 777 3.82 -22.31 21.45
N VAL A 778 3.94 -21.02 21.17
CA VAL A 778 3.27 -20.35 20.05
C VAL A 778 4.33 -19.73 19.13
N ILE A 779 4.31 -20.13 17.86
CA ILE A 779 5.27 -19.70 16.83
C ILE A 779 4.46 -19.06 15.69
N GLY A 780 4.75 -17.79 15.37
CA GLY A 780 4.13 -17.04 14.27
C GLY A 780 4.58 -17.58 12.92
N GLY A 781 5.85 -17.35 12.59
CA GLY A 781 6.48 -17.87 11.39
C GLY A 781 6.90 -16.73 10.48
N SER A 782 6.42 -16.67 9.24
CA SER A 782 6.70 -15.54 8.35
C SER A 782 5.44 -14.77 8.03
N GLY A 783 5.38 -13.50 8.39
CA GLY A 783 4.20 -12.66 8.24
C GLY A 783 4.08 -11.67 9.39
N HIS A 784 2.97 -10.98 9.49
CA HIS A 784 2.70 -10.06 10.61
C HIS A 784 1.72 -10.72 11.56
N ASP A 785 2.26 -11.39 12.57
CA ASP A 785 1.51 -12.32 13.38
C ASP A 785 1.03 -11.68 14.68
N THR A 786 -0.15 -12.08 15.14
CA THR A 786 -0.67 -11.73 16.47
C THR A 786 -0.69 -12.98 17.34
N LEU A 787 0.14 -12.99 18.38
CA LEU A 787 0.31 -14.11 19.30
C LEU A 787 -0.19 -13.73 20.71
N SER A 788 -0.96 -14.61 21.34
CA SER A 788 -1.39 -14.52 22.74
C SER A 788 -1.09 -15.84 23.47
N GLY A 789 -0.33 -15.81 24.57
CA GLY A 789 -0.13 -16.97 25.45
C GLY A 789 -1.36 -17.25 26.32
N ASP A 790 -1.99 -16.18 26.79
CA ASP A 790 -3.15 -16.17 27.70
C ASP A 790 -2.80 -16.51 29.16
N ALA A 791 -2.89 -17.76 29.62
CA ALA A 791 -2.69 -18.08 31.03
C ALA A 791 -1.79 -19.30 31.23
N GLY A 792 -0.55 -19.11 31.62
CA GLY A 792 0.47 -20.14 31.66
C GLY A 792 1.84 -19.52 31.74
N ASP A 793 2.88 -20.33 31.94
CA ASP A 793 4.24 -19.86 31.65
C ASP A 793 4.57 -20.22 30.20
N ASP A 794 4.38 -19.29 29.27
CA ASP A 794 4.34 -19.53 27.83
C ASP A 794 5.65 -19.15 27.10
N ILE A 795 5.83 -19.69 25.90
CA ILE A 795 6.92 -19.35 24.98
C ILE A 795 6.34 -18.87 23.66
N LEU A 796 6.56 -17.59 23.34
CA LEU A 796 6.09 -16.95 22.11
C LEU A 796 7.29 -16.56 21.22
N SER A 797 7.23 -16.93 19.95
CA SER A 797 8.20 -16.55 18.91
C SER A 797 7.47 -15.96 17.70
N GLY A 798 7.72 -14.70 17.36
CA GLY A 798 7.17 -14.08 16.13
C GLY A 798 7.86 -14.56 14.85
N ASP A 799 9.15 -14.90 14.96
CA ASP A 799 10.03 -15.34 13.87
C ASP A 799 10.33 -14.27 12.83
N SER A 800 9.48 -13.95 11.85
CA SER A 800 9.81 -12.94 10.85
C SER A 800 8.62 -12.09 10.44
N GLY A 801 8.71 -10.79 10.66
CA GLY A 801 7.79 -9.77 10.19
C GLY A 801 7.52 -8.72 11.27
N TYR A 802 6.27 -8.36 11.51
CA TYR A 802 5.90 -7.28 12.44
C TYR A 802 4.89 -7.85 13.41
N ASP A 803 5.41 -8.45 14.46
CA ASP A 803 4.63 -9.32 15.29
C ASP A 803 4.14 -8.61 16.54
N VAL A 804 2.93 -8.98 16.98
CA VAL A 804 2.34 -8.52 18.24
C VAL A 804 2.25 -9.71 19.18
N LEU A 805 3.15 -9.78 20.15
CA LEU A 805 3.19 -10.85 21.15
C LEU A 805 2.65 -10.36 22.49
N ARG A 806 1.74 -11.15 23.08
CA ARG A 806 1.19 -10.95 24.42
C ARG A 806 1.37 -12.22 25.24
N GLY A 807 2.17 -12.17 26.30
CA GLY A 807 2.36 -13.30 27.21
C GLY A 807 1.05 -13.65 27.93
N GLY A 808 0.64 -12.80 28.87
CA GLY A 808 -0.63 -12.95 29.57
C GLY A 808 -0.45 -13.09 31.06
N ASP A 809 -1.11 -14.05 31.70
CA ASP A 809 -0.94 -14.37 33.11
C ASP A 809 0.14 -15.48 33.25
N GLY A 810 1.28 -15.21 33.89
CA GLY A 810 2.32 -16.21 34.17
C GLY A 810 3.73 -15.72 33.84
N ASP A 811 4.76 -16.55 34.05
CA ASP A 811 6.15 -16.16 33.79
C ASP A 811 6.54 -16.48 32.33
N ASP A 812 6.32 -15.54 31.40
CA ASP A 812 6.40 -15.79 29.97
C ASP A 812 7.78 -15.53 29.34
N THR A 813 8.04 -16.12 28.17
CA THR A 813 9.22 -15.81 27.33
C THR A 813 8.79 -15.37 25.94
N LEU A 814 9.15 -14.14 25.56
CA LEU A 814 8.78 -13.52 24.29
C LEU A 814 10.04 -13.23 23.46
N ASP A 815 10.11 -13.77 22.24
CA ASP A 815 11.13 -13.50 21.22
C ASP A 815 10.41 -12.93 19.99
N GLY A 816 10.62 -11.65 19.69
CA GLY A 816 9.95 -11.00 18.55
C GLY A 816 10.36 -11.64 17.22
N GLY A 817 11.64 -11.98 17.07
CA GLY A 817 12.18 -12.55 15.84
C GLY A 817 12.89 -11.48 15.02
N MET A 818 12.70 -11.52 13.70
CA MET A 818 13.17 -10.52 12.76
C MET A 818 12.08 -9.51 12.47
N GLY A 819 12.42 -8.23 12.51
CA GLY A 819 11.49 -7.16 12.19
C GLY A 819 11.10 -6.36 13.43
N ARG A 820 10.10 -5.49 13.31
CA ARG A 820 9.78 -4.50 14.35
C ARG A 820 8.58 -4.98 15.15
N ASP A 821 8.86 -5.55 16.31
CA ASP A 821 7.85 -6.26 17.06
C ASP A 821 7.31 -5.44 18.23
N THR A 822 6.08 -5.74 18.62
CA THR A 822 5.44 -5.20 19.81
C THR A 822 5.25 -6.32 20.82
N LEU A 823 5.91 -6.19 21.97
CA LEU A 823 5.92 -7.21 23.02
C LEU A 823 5.23 -6.69 24.29
N SER A 824 4.35 -7.50 24.86
CA SER A 824 3.70 -7.27 26.16
C SER A 824 3.79 -8.53 27.01
N GLY A 825 4.40 -8.43 28.19
CA GLY A 825 4.57 -9.57 29.10
C GLY A 825 3.26 -9.96 29.79
N GLY A 826 2.57 -8.97 30.37
CA GLY A 826 1.37 -9.19 31.15
C GLY A 826 1.65 -9.29 32.66
N ASP A 827 0.92 -10.14 33.37
CA ASP A 827 1.04 -10.34 34.82
C ASP A 827 2.05 -11.46 35.10
N GLY A 828 3.27 -11.17 35.55
CA GLY A 828 4.23 -12.23 35.87
C GLY A 828 5.68 -11.77 35.92
N ALA A 829 6.63 -12.72 35.95
CA ALA A 829 8.05 -12.41 35.84
C ALA A 829 8.59 -12.78 34.45
N ASP A 830 8.40 -11.87 33.50
CA ASP A 830 8.57 -12.19 32.07
C ASP A 830 9.99 -12.03 31.56
N THR A 831 10.29 -12.68 30.44
CA THR A 831 11.58 -12.65 29.76
C THR A 831 11.42 -12.21 28.31
N PHE A 832 11.89 -10.99 28.02
CA PHE A 832 11.96 -10.46 26.66
C PHE A 832 13.33 -10.77 26.05
N VAL A 833 13.34 -11.41 24.88
CA VAL A 833 14.54 -11.87 24.19
C VAL A 833 14.81 -10.99 22.98
N PHE A 834 16.06 -10.56 22.82
CA PHE A 834 16.52 -9.80 21.64
C PHE A 834 17.76 -10.43 21.04
N ASN A 835 17.85 -10.40 19.71
CA ASN A 835 19.02 -10.84 18.96
C ASN A 835 19.77 -9.64 18.37
N VAL A 836 21.05 -9.45 18.70
CA VAL A 836 21.84 -8.32 18.17
C VAL A 836 22.15 -8.41 16.67
N ASN A 837 21.78 -9.52 16.01
CA ASN A 837 21.84 -9.60 14.55
C ASN A 837 20.63 -8.92 13.88
N ASP A 838 19.59 -8.60 14.66
CA ASP A 838 18.45 -7.80 14.21
C ASP A 838 18.38 -6.47 14.97
N ILE A 839 19.22 -5.53 14.58
CA ILE A 839 19.33 -4.19 15.19
C ILE A 839 18.86 -3.09 14.24
N ASN A 840 18.41 -3.46 13.04
CA ASN A 840 17.90 -2.53 12.03
C ASN A 840 16.37 -2.39 12.12
N ALA A 841 15.69 -3.36 12.71
CA ALA A 841 14.33 -3.25 13.17
C ALA A 841 14.35 -3.09 14.72
N ILE A 842 13.52 -2.19 15.25
CA ILE A 842 13.60 -1.78 16.66
C ILE A 842 12.28 -2.12 17.37
N ASP A 843 12.32 -3.15 18.19
CA ASP A 843 11.16 -3.64 18.93
C ASP A 843 10.70 -2.67 20.02
N THR A 844 9.45 -2.84 20.45
CA THR A 844 8.83 -2.07 21.52
C THR A 844 8.23 -2.98 22.58
N ILE A 845 8.74 -2.89 23.81
CA ILE A 845 8.08 -3.47 24.99
C ILE A 845 7.09 -2.47 25.57
N ARG A 846 5.83 -2.87 25.77
CA ARG A 846 4.75 -1.96 26.20
C ARG A 846 4.55 -1.83 27.70
N ASP A 847 4.91 -2.83 28.51
CA ASP A 847 4.49 -2.96 29.91
C ASP A 847 5.58 -3.36 30.92
N PHE A 848 6.85 -3.48 30.52
CA PHE A 848 7.97 -3.90 31.38
C PHE A 848 7.91 -3.42 32.86
N ASP A 849 7.75 -4.36 33.80
CA ASP A 849 7.71 -4.13 35.25
C ASP A 849 8.76 -4.96 36.03
N VAL A 850 9.86 -4.27 36.38
CA VAL A 850 10.93 -4.83 37.24
C VAL A 850 10.45 -5.28 38.63
N SER A 851 9.28 -4.81 39.08
CA SER A 851 8.71 -5.16 40.39
C SER A 851 8.01 -6.52 40.40
N GLU A 852 7.59 -6.99 39.23
CA GLU A 852 6.93 -8.28 39.02
C GLU A 852 7.98 -9.36 38.76
N GLY A 853 9.03 -9.02 38.02
CA GLY A 853 10.25 -9.82 37.95
C GLY A 853 10.96 -9.76 36.61
N ASP A 854 10.44 -8.95 35.69
CA ASP A 854 10.78 -8.90 34.28
C ASP A 854 12.27 -8.75 33.99
N ARG A 855 12.69 -9.39 32.91
CA ARG A 855 14.06 -9.46 32.47
C ARG A 855 14.17 -9.29 30.98
N ILE A 856 15.34 -8.79 30.59
CA ILE A 856 15.74 -8.69 29.19
C ILE A 856 16.95 -9.59 28.98
N VAL A 857 16.86 -10.45 27.97
CA VAL A 857 17.93 -11.35 27.53
C VAL A 857 18.40 -10.89 26.15
N VAL A 858 19.71 -10.71 26.00
CA VAL A 858 20.30 -10.32 24.71
C VAL A 858 21.21 -11.45 24.22
N ARG A 859 20.97 -11.91 22.99
CA ARG A 859 21.68 -13.02 22.31
C ARG A 859 22.50 -12.50 21.13
N GLY A 860 23.49 -13.29 20.66
CA GLY A 860 24.25 -13.02 19.43
C GLY A 860 25.51 -12.14 19.59
N LEU A 861 25.90 -11.78 20.81
CA LEU A 861 27.16 -11.05 21.04
C LEU A 861 28.37 -12.00 20.95
N ALA A 862 29.32 -11.66 20.07
CA ALA A 862 30.53 -12.47 19.86
C ALA A 862 31.38 -12.62 21.14
N GLU A 863 31.93 -13.83 21.37
CA GLU A 863 32.86 -14.08 22.47
C GLU A 863 34.05 -13.09 22.41
N ASN A 864 34.24 -12.30 23.47
CA ASN A 864 35.25 -11.23 23.61
C ASN A 864 34.95 -9.91 22.86
N SER A 865 33.68 -9.63 22.56
CA SER A 865 33.24 -8.28 22.19
C SER A 865 33.53 -7.27 23.32
N ASP A 866 34.00 -6.07 22.97
CA ASP A 866 34.05 -4.91 23.88
C ASP A 866 32.69 -4.19 23.96
N ALA A 867 31.66 -4.70 23.26
CA ALA A 867 30.35 -4.11 23.21
C ALA A 867 29.59 -4.28 24.54
N ASP A 868 28.87 -3.24 24.93
CA ASP A 868 28.14 -3.14 26.20
C ASP A 868 26.69 -2.75 25.94
N ILE A 869 25.75 -3.36 26.67
CA ILE A 869 24.33 -3.02 26.57
C ILE A 869 23.97 -2.02 27.66
N ARG A 870 23.34 -0.92 27.28
CA ARG A 870 22.94 0.15 28.20
C ARG A 870 21.48 0.47 28.07
N VAL A 871 20.85 0.70 29.21
CA VAL A 871 19.48 1.22 29.25
C VAL A 871 19.57 2.72 29.43
N VAL A 872 19.09 3.47 28.45
CA VAL A 872 19.06 4.94 28.50
C VAL A 872 17.64 5.40 28.78
N GLN A 873 17.44 5.99 29.96
CA GLN A 873 16.16 6.54 30.36
C GLN A 873 15.91 7.89 29.70
N ASP A 874 14.74 8.06 29.08
CA ASP A 874 14.22 9.32 28.56
C ASP A 874 12.79 9.58 29.07
N GLY A 875 12.67 10.41 30.11
CA GLY A 875 11.37 10.68 30.73
C GLY A 875 10.76 9.44 31.39
N ARG A 876 9.61 8.97 30.87
CA ARG A 876 8.92 7.74 31.30
C ARG A 876 9.23 6.52 30.42
N HIS A 877 9.98 6.73 29.35
CA HIS A 877 10.40 5.69 28.43
C HIS A 877 11.86 5.37 28.69
N ALA A 878 12.29 4.20 28.26
CA ALA A 878 13.69 3.84 28.17
C ALA A 878 13.96 3.24 26.80
N ARG A 879 15.23 3.20 26.42
CA ARG A 879 15.69 2.44 25.27
C ARG A 879 16.89 1.59 25.62
N LEU A 880 16.97 0.42 25.02
CA LEU A 880 18.11 -0.46 25.09
C LEU A 880 19.10 -0.07 23.99
N GLU A 881 20.33 0.23 24.34
CA GLU A 881 21.39 0.62 23.41
C GLU A 881 22.54 -0.39 23.45
N LEU A 882 22.99 -0.83 22.28
CA LEU A 882 24.26 -1.53 22.08
C LEU A 882 25.37 -0.51 21.81
N HIS A 883 26.40 -0.53 22.64
CA HIS A 883 27.57 0.36 22.56
C HIS A 883 28.79 -0.44 22.12
N ASP A 884 29.23 -0.31 20.87
CA ASP A 884 30.50 -0.87 20.37
C ASP A 884 31.49 0.26 20.03
N GLY A 885 32.35 0.61 20.99
CA GLY A 885 33.28 1.72 20.85
C GLY A 885 32.58 3.09 20.81
N ASP A 886 32.63 3.77 19.65
CA ASP A 886 31.94 5.05 19.40
C ASP A 886 30.59 4.84 18.67
N ASP A 887 30.28 3.60 18.26
CA ASP A 887 29.02 3.25 17.61
C ASP A 887 27.95 2.90 18.65
N ILE A 888 26.77 3.50 18.52
CA ILE A 888 25.65 3.34 19.44
C ILE A 888 24.42 3.02 18.61
N GLN A 889 23.86 1.84 18.81
CA GLN A 889 22.69 1.36 18.10
C GLN A 889 21.57 1.08 19.10
N VAL A 890 20.34 1.42 18.76
CA VAL A 890 19.18 1.14 19.61
C VAL A 890 18.66 -0.25 19.26
N VAL A 891 18.48 -1.09 20.27
CA VAL A 891 18.03 -2.48 20.13
C VAL A 891 16.53 -2.58 20.40
N ALA A 892 16.00 -1.82 21.36
CA ALA A 892 14.57 -1.82 21.67
C ALA A 892 14.14 -0.53 22.38
N PHE A 893 12.87 -0.18 22.24
CA PHE A 893 12.16 0.80 23.06
C PHE A 893 11.38 0.12 24.18
N ILE A 894 11.33 0.76 25.34
CA ILE A 894 10.57 0.30 26.51
C ILE A 894 9.62 1.42 26.91
N GLN A 895 8.32 1.20 26.72
CA GLN A 895 7.28 2.14 27.09
C GLN A 895 6.91 2.00 28.57
N ASN A 896 6.55 3.12 29.22
CA ASN A 896 5.99 3.21 30.57
C ASN A 896 6.74 2.55 31.76
N GLY A 897 7.99 2.11 31.62
CA GLY A 897 8.74 1.41 32.68
C GLY A 897 9.27 2.25 33.84
N GLY A 898 8.50 3.19 34.41
CA GLY A 898 8.91 3.94 35.61
C GLY A 898 10.34 4.50 35.52
N ARG A 899 11.11 4.46 36.62
CA ARG A 899 12.57 4.70 36.59
C ARG A 899 13.25 3.33 36.69
N ILE A 900 13.85 2.87 35.60
CA ILE A 900 14.49 1.55 35.57
C ILE A 900 15.88 1.66 36.20
N GLU A 901 16.06 1.10 37.40
CA GLU A 901 17.35 1.01 38.08
C GLU A 901 17.68 -0.45 38.40
N ASN A 902 18.90 -0.89 38.08
CA ASN A 902 19.40 -2.25 38.33
C ASN A 902 18.72 -3.35 37.48
N LEU A 903 18.57 -3.10 36.19
CA LEU A 903 18.16 -4.10 35.21
C LEU A 903 19.19 -5.25 35.18
N GLY A 904 18.73 -6.48 35.41
CA GLY A 904 19.56 -7.66 35.25
C GLY A 904 19.64 -8.04 33.77
N ILE A 905 20.67 -7.56 33.08
CA ILE A 905 20.91 -7.93 31.67
C ILE A 905 21.71 -9.22 31.66
N THR A 906 21.17 -10.23 30.99
CA THR A 906 21.90 -11.49 30.76
C THR A 906 22.32 -11.54 29.30
N THR A 907 23.62 -11.55 29.05
CA THR A 907 24.19 -11.81 27.73
C THR A 907 24.53 -13.28 27.59
N LEU A 908 24.02 -13.91 26.53
CA LEU A 908 24.32 -15.30 26.19
C LEU A 908 25.24 -15.32 24.96
N THR A 909 26.35 -16.07 25.05
CA THR A 909 27.16 -16.43 23.88
C THR A 909 26.57 -17.67 23.21
N ASP A 910 26.82 -17.88 21.91
CA ASP A 910 26.24 -18.97 21.09
C ASP A 910 26.46 -20.40 21.65
N ASP A 911 27.33 -20.56 22.65
CA ASP A 911 27.62 -21.84 23.31
C ASP A 911 26.78 -22.07 24.60
N GLY A 912 25.90 -21.14 24.98
CA GLY A 912 24.86 -21.31 26.00
C GLY A 912 25.28 -21.27 27.48
N ASP A 913 26.55 -21.01 27.84
CA ASP A 913 27.04 -21.39 29.18
C ASP A 913 27.86 -20.35 29.98
N THR A 914 27.82 -19.04 29.66
CA THR A 914 28.59 -18.03 30.44
C THR A 914 27.79 -16.79 30.85
N PHE A 915 27.62 -16.61 32.17
CA PHE A 915 26.96 -15.46 32.80
C PHE A 915 27.90 -14.27 33.03
N VAL A 916 27.51 -13.07 32.59
CA VAL A 916 28.09 -11.81 33.06
C VAL A 916 26.97 -10.97 33.68
N TYR A 917 26.99 -10.78 35.00
CA TYR A 917 26.14 -9.81 35.68
C TYR A 917 26.75 -8.42 35.56
N GLY A 918 26.04 -7.49 34.90
CA GLY A 918 26.31 -6.05 34.88
C GLY A 918 25.64 -5.32 36.02
#